data_AF-A0A8J6HIG1-F1
#
_entry.id   AF-A0A8J6HIG1-F1
#
_cell.length_a   1.000
_cell.length_b   1.000
_cell.length_c   1.000
_cell.angle_alpha   90.00
_cell.angle_beta   90.00
_cell.angle_gamma   90.00
#
_symmetry.space_group_name_H-M   'P 1'
#
loop_
_entity.id
_entity.type
_entity.pdbx_description
1 polymer ?
#
loop_
_entity_poly.entity_id
_entity_poly.type
_entity_poly.pdbx_seq_one_letter_code
_entity_poly.pdbx_strand_id
1 'polypeptide(L)'
;MNAQNLVAFIVIITVRCDEDLSIRIGLPEYICDKDGGVRDVSREMTTIRLLGKDAQNVGYKFDVNFHTIGKKCQNNQRCTLLLWRSVRELDRYLKTYPTKKLQSGLVEVNNSMFVPGIKYILNVTLIGGTVVQERQLTLDYVDDSVRKNVTKPMASLFLLAPDTSYAYAAYVVSADVNICSNVSSFYFKWELVGENSTRFPSRSAELVVPPDTFRSSLVYTIKCDLIGVEDGATIANSLQTVTVLSKGVLLRLPVKRLATGTGRSVRVKAYVRDLDNSDEEMTISWSCFELTNNEECQVEGDNSELEVESGFKNPGTYKVSIEISKNDVTLTDSCIVEVNNNAPIVDIEEIEFPSNPSTGIEIHASVYELKTSCTLQWTSPAEDGYEALDLAEVPGNVDAIVNVTTKEDFFLHELEEFNNGTVDRRHNLIIPPPSGGTLGKICNNPVQCEIDSWEGLKGDAKYLFRLTITCPSSDEVLDEFNETGAVLTDSVTATSDVIIETNAPPSVQDLEVAPSDGDAFLTKFIFKTSKAEDKDGDGPILYKFGYILGNRDVILWNLGDVTNCEATLPYSEDGIQTFVEGCDNFNSCGRVLGPLIQTKLPEGVDLQAILQRFLTRMNAADYSRAFLEGFVILQSYKSQEENSTREVISHRVAEEIDKLLKLEDYTDDQKIIANDLMENVNDYNSHLELSESVINKVLELRNRLSDESERYTQRKLLWNRVKRASSLHDIRNYIEISELIITTTNDPHKISLEKEKLRKQLPTYMEKLCVSLKKAQFTLELKTVILSVEKLNKNSLNNLISVPFEGNSWQIFARIRLGNVVKDARLKCVGKAIFKDYLDKTGVIYFADILNTSDINEAAEIVIYLPKNKSTDGTPNCLVYRSEWRSDCKVVQNIANYVKCSCKYLGYYYLEYSQVTDPPAVTPTSRAAATVVPTGPERIVPNDSLAQYRDKTKGNYDTVSYVVIVASVIGIIVLTVTVRKIFHDDDDKEDSETFEFPKYAQLHDEEFLNDAHI
;
A
#
# COMPACT_ATOMS: atom_id res chain seq x y z
N MET A 1 -34.30 8.07 -50.19
CA MET A 1 -35.23 6.91 -50.22
C MET A 1 -34.35 5.67 -50.33
N ASN A 2 -34.17 4.79 -49.36
CA ASN A 2 -34.87 4.49 -48.11
C ASN A 2 -33.87 4.42 -46.95
N ALA A 3 -34.29 4.88 -45.78
CA ALA A 3 -33.63 4.65 -44.50
C ALA A 3 -33.85 3.18 -44.10
N GLN A 4 -32.77 2.47 -43.76
CA GLN A 4 -32.84 1.21 -43.02
C GLN A 4 -32.50 1.51 -41.56
N ASN A 5 -33.44 1.12 -40.70
CA ASN A 5 -33.46 1.34 -39.27
C ASN A 5 -32.23 0.71 -38.60
N LEU A 6 -31.38 1.57 -38.00
CA LEU A 6 -30.41 1.16 -37.01
C LEU A 6 -31.15 1.10 -35.67
N VAL A 7 -31.55 -0.09 -35.25
CA VAL A 7 -32.10 -0.33 -33.92
C VAL A 7 -30.90 -0.51 -32.98
N ALA A 8 -30.52 0.56 -32.28
CA ALA A 8 -29.53 0.50 -31.22
C ALA A 8 -30.18 -0.14 -29.98
N PHE A 9 -29.91 -1.43 -29.76
CA PHE A 9 -30.20 -2.07 -28.47
C PHE A 9 -29.20 -1.55 -27.44
N ILE A 10 -29.60 -0.57 -26.64
CA ILE A 10 -28.86 -0.21 -25.42
C ILE A 10 -29.24 -1.26 -24.38
N VAL A 11 -28.36 -2.24 -24.15
CA VAL A 11 -28.50 -3.18 -23.03
C VAL A 11 -28.14 -2.41 -21.76
N ILE A 12 -29.15 -1.84 -21.11
CA ILE A 12 -29.02 -1.27 -19.77
C ILE A 12 -29.00 -2.45 -18.80
N ILE A 13 -27.84 -2.70 -18.19
CA ILE A 13 -27.73 -3.66 -17.09
C ILE A 13 -28.45 -3.03 -15.90
N THR A 14 -29.68 -3.47 -15.67
CA THR A 14 -30.35 -3.32 -14.39
C THR A 14 -29.90 -4.47 -13.51
N VAL A 15 -29.02 -4.17 -12.56
CA VAL A 15 -28.66 -5.08 -11.48
C VAL A 15 -29.61 -4.78 -10.32
N ARG A 16 -30.18 -5.81 -9.70
CA ARG A 16 -31.02 -5.66 -8.52
C ARG A 16 -30.40 -6.44 -7.36
N CYS A 17 -30.18 -5.77 -6.23
CA CYS A 17 -29.74 -6.40 -4.98
C CYS A 17 -30.79 -6.12 -3.89
N ASP A 18 -31.15 -7.14 -3.11
CA ASP A 18 -32.14 -7.03 -2.03
C ASP A 18 -31.45 -7.09 -0.66
N GLU A 19 -31.65 -6.05 0.16
CA GLU A 19 -31.14 -5.93 1.54
C GLU A 19 -32.01 -6.61 2.60
N ASP A 20 -31.41 -6.91 3.76
CA ASP A 20 -32.11 -7.46 4.93
C ASP A 20 -32.23 -6.44 6.07
N LEU A 21 -33.45 -6.34 6.62
CA LEU A 21 -33.79 -5.68 7.89
C LEU A 21 -33.71 -4.14 7.99
N SER A 22 -33.80 -3.42 6.88
CA SER A 22 -34.21 -2.00 6.87
C SER A 22 -35.35 -1.78 5.88
N ILE A 23 -36.41 -1.01 6.22
CA ILE A 23 -37.31 -0.54 5.15
C ILE A 23 -36.52 0.44 4.32
N ARG A 24 -36.29 0.11 3.05
CA ARG A 24 -36.04 1.13 2.03
C ARG A 24 -37.24 1.20 1.14
N ILE A 25 -37.83 2.40 1.08
CA ILE A 25 -38.92 2.70 0.16
C ILE A 25 -38.28 3.26 -1.08
N GLY A 26 -38.33 2.51 -2.17
CA GLY A 26 -37.86 3.00 -3.45
C GLY A 26 -38.82 4.04 -4.04
N LEU A 27 -38.28 5.11 -4.64
CA LEU A 27 -39.00 5.91 -5.64
C LEU A 27 -39.64 4.97 -6.67
N PRO A 28 -40.76 5.37 -7.29
CA PRO A 28 -41.45 4.48 -8.18
C PRO A 28 -40.55 4.13 -9.35
N GLU A 29 -40.37 2.83 -9.59
CA GLU A 29 -39.68 2.38 -10.78
C GLU A 29 -40.44 2.92 -11.99
N TYR A 30 -39.76 3.73 -12.79
CA TYR A 30 -40.11 3.80 -14.19
C TYR A 30 -39.82 2.41 -14.75
N ILE A 31 -40.86 1.68 -15.15
CA ILE A 31 -40.69 0.39 -15.83
C ILE A 31 -40.28 0.72 -17.27
N CYS A 32 -38.99 0.57 -17.58
CA CYS A 32 -38.49 0.78 -18.93
C CYS A 32 -38.93 -0.38 -19.84
N ASP A 33 -39.34 -0.07 -21.07
CA ASP A 33 -39.80 -1.07 -22.04
C ASP A 33 -38.62 -1.85 -22.65
N LYS A 34 -38.84 -3.08 -23.12
CA LYS A 34 -37.78 -3.99 -23.61
C LYS A 34 -36.99 -3.48 -24.82
N ASP A 35 -37.49 -2.45 -25.52
CA ASP A 35 -36.93 -1.95 -26.78
C ASP A 35 -36.36 -0.52 -26.68
N GLY A 36 -36.14 0.03 -25.48
CA GLY A 36 -35.58 1.39 -25.30
C GLY A 36 -36.45 2.52 -25.86
N GLY A 37 -37.69 2.22 -26.25
CA GLY A 37 -38.71 3.17 -26.66
C GLY A 37 -39.90 3.14 -25.70
N VAL A 38 -40.50 4.29 -25.43
CA VAL A 38 -41.72 4.38 -24.62
C VAL A 38 -42.91 3.83 -25.41
N ARG A 39 -43.24 2.53 -25.29
CA ARG A 39 -44.53 1.97 -25.77
C ARG A 39 -45.40 1.50 -24.61
N ASP A 40 -46.16 2.45 -24.08
CA ASP A 40 -47.59 2.36 -23.75
C ASP A 40 -48.16 1.20 -22.88
N VAL A 41 -47.36 0.31 -22.27
CA VAL A 41 -47.90 -0.82 -21.47
C VAL A 41 -47.83 -0.61 -19.94
N SER A 42 -47.28 0.52 -19.45
CA SER A 42 -47.29 0.85 -18.01
C SER A 42 -47.85 2.25 -17.68
N ARG A 43 -48.59 2.89 -18.59
CA ARG A 43 -49.14 4.26 -18.37
C ARG A 43 -50.13 4.38 -17.19
N GLU A 44 -50.63 3.27 -16.66
CA GLU A 44 -51.68 3.27 -15.63
C GLU A 44 -51.19 3.04 -14.20
N MET A 45 -49.95 2.64 -13.94
CA MET A 45 -49.51 2.25 -12.58
C MET A 45 -48.16 2.86 -12.19
N THR A 46 -48.02 3.22 -10.91
CA THR A 46 -46.82 3.66 -10.20
C THR A 46 -46.45 2.56 -9.21
N THR A 47 -45.24 1.99 -9.31
CA THR A 47 -44.82 0.86 -8.46
C THR A 47 -43.86 1.32 -7.37
N ILE A 48 -44.29 1.29 -6.11
CA ILE A 48 -43.45 1.59 -4.95
C ILE A 48 -42.79 0.28 -4.49
N ARG A 49 -41.47 0.29 -4.33
CA ARG A 49 -40.73 -0.88 -3.83
C ARG A 49 -40.51 -0.79 -2.32
N LEU A 50 -40.77 -1.87 -1.61
CA LEU A 50 -40.49 -2.07 -0.19
C LEU A 50 -39.40 -3.14 -0.10
N LEU A 51 -38.19 -2.75 0.29
CA LEU A 51 -37.06 -3.66 0.46
C LEU A 51 -37.02 -4.20 1.91
N GLY A 52 -36.71 -5.50 2.08
CA GLY A 52 -36.48 -6.16 3.37
C GLY A 52 -36.76 -7.67 3.38
N LYS A 53 -35.83 -8.49 3.95
CA LYS A 53 -35.93 -9.98 4.00
C LYS A 53 -37.15 -10.56 4.72
N ASP A 54 -37.78 -9.81 5.62
CA ASP A 54 -38.97 -10.27 6.37
C ASP A 54 -40.28 -9.64 5.88
N ALA A 55 -40.33 -9.14 4.63
CA ALA A 55 -41.57 -8.62 4.05
C ALA A 55 -42.74 -9.63 4.08
N GLN A 56 -42.45 -10.92 4.26
CA GLN A 56 -43.45 -11.97 4.43
C GLN A 56 -44.13 -12.02 5.81
N ASN A 57 -43.47 -11.52 6.88
CA ASN A 57 -43.90 -11.65 8.28
C ASN A 57 -44.10 -10.32 9.02
N VAL A 58 -43.84 -9.16 8.40
CA VAL A 58 -44.01 -7.85 9.04
C VAL A 58 -45.20 -7.07 8.45
N GLY A 59 -45.94 -6.37 9.31
CA GLY A 59 -47.03 -5.49 8.90
C GLY A 59 -46.51 -4.14 8.40
N TYR A 60 -47.16 -3.54 7.41
CA TYR A 60 -46.85 -2.18 6.93
C TYR A 60 -48.02 -1.26 7.22
N LYS A 61 -47.73 -0.05 7.72
CA LYS A 61 -48.69 1.03 7.88
C LYS A 61 -48.27 2.20 7.01
N PHE A 62 -49.17 2.65 6.15
CA PHE A 62 -48.98 3.81 5.30
C PHE A 62 -49.73 5.00 5.87
N ASP A 63 -49.13 6.18 5.78
CA ASP A 63 -49.79 7.48 5.98
C ASP A 63 -49.42 8.43 4.84
N VAL A 64 -50.41 9.12 4.28
CA VAL A 64 -50.25 9.91 3.05
C VAL A 64 -50.51 11.39 3.32
N ASN A 65 -49.45 12.18 3.18
CA ASN A 65 -49.46 13.65 3.22
C ASN A 65 -49.19 14.24 1.83
N PHE A 66 -49.34 15.56 1.66
CA PHE A 66 -49.09 16.21 0.37
C PHE A 66 -48.68 17.68 0.52
N HIS A 67 -47.96 18.19 -0.49
CA HIS A 67 -47.66 19.60 -0.72
C HIS A 67 -47.96 19.97 -2.18
N THR A 68 -48.41 21.20 -2.44
CA THR A 68 -48.61 21.70 -3.81
C THR A 68 -47.30 22.20 -4.40
N ILE A 69 -46.95 21.78 -5.62
CA ILE A 69 -45.76 22.28 -6.34
C ILE A 69 -46.15 23.59 -7.05
N GLY A 70 -45.71 24.73 -6.51
CA GLY A 70 -46.02 26.07 -7.03
C GLY A 70 -47.42 26.59 -6.64
N LYS A 71 -47.92 27.61 -7.34
CA LYS A 71 -49.25 28.24 -7.08
C LYS A 71 -50.44 27.44 -7.64
N LYS A 72 -50.24 26.22 -8.14
CA LYS A 72 -51.31 25.38 -8.69
C LYS A 72 -52.30 25.00 -7.56
N CYS A 73 -53.60 25.11 -7.84
CA CYS A 73 -54.71 25.05 -6.87
C CYS A 73 -54.82 26.22 -5.85
N GLN A 74 -53.94 27.23 -5.83
CA GLN A 74 -54.20 28.43 -5.02
C GLN A 74 -55.48 29.14 -5.53
N ASN A 75 -56.42 29.38 -4.63
CA ASN A 75 -57.71 30.05 -4.88
C ASN A 75 -58.72 29.28 -5.78
N ASN A 76 -58.57 27.97 -5.99
CA ASN A 76 -59.56 27.15 -6.69
C ASN A 76 -60.13 26.05 -5.79
N GLN A 77 -61.30 26.29 -5.20
CA GLN A 77 -61.98 25.38 -4.28
C GLN A 77 -62.21 23.98 -4.88
N ARG A 78 -62.53 23.89 -6.19
CA ARG A 78 -62.75 22.60 -6.87
C ARG A 78 -61.44 21.80 -6.99
N CYS A 79 -60.33 22.48 -7.29
CA CYS A 79 -58.99 21.89 -7.36
C CYS A 79 -58.59 21.32 -5.99
N THR A 80 -58.77 22.11 -4.93
CA THR A 80 -58.51 21.69 -3.55
C THR A 80 -59.36 20.48 -3.16
N LEU A 81 -60.68 20.50 -3.42
CA LEU A 81 -61.54 19.37 -3.06
C LEU A 81 -61.18 18.08 -3.81
N LEU A 82 -60.80 18.15 -5.08
CA LEU A 82 -60.35 16.99 -5.86
C LEU A 82 -59.00 16.45 -5.35
N LEU A 83 -58.08 17.33 -4.96
CA LEU A 83 -56.81 16.97 -4.34
C LEU A 83 -57.00 16.23 -3.01
N TRP A 84 -57.80 16.80 -2.11
CA TRP A 84 -58.11 16.17 -0.82
C TRP A 84 -58.80 14.81 -1.00
N ARG A 85 -59.65 14.68 -2.03
CA ARG A 85 -60.28 13.41 -2.39
C ARG A 85 -59.24 12.37 -2.85
N SER A 86 -58.36 12.74 -3.78
CA SER A 86 -57.30 11.87 -4.30
C SER A 86 -56.36 11.38 -3.19
N VAL A 87 -55.90 12.29 -2.31
CA VAL A 87 -55.03 11.94 -1.17
C VAL A 87 -55.71 10.95 -0.24
N ARG A 88 -57.00 11.17 0.10
CA ARG A 88 -57.76 10.24 0.95
C ARG A 88 -58.06 8.89 0.29
N GLU A 89 -58.26 8.88 -1.03
CA GLU A 89 -58.45 7.65 -1.79
C GLU A 89 -57.15 6.84 -1.84
N LEU A 90 -56.01 7.50 -2.07
CA LEU A 90 -54.68 6.89 -2.03
C LEU A 90 -54.34 6.36 -0.62
N ASP A 91 -54.57 7.15 0.42
CA ASP A 91 -54.38 6.73 1.82
C ASP A 91 -55.19 5.50 2.18
N ARG A 92 -56.48 5.48 1.81
CA ARG A 92 -57.35 4.32 2.02
C ARG A 92 -56.87 3.10 1.23
N TYR A 93 -56.45 3.30 -0.01
CA TYR A 93 -55.95 2.23 -0.87
C TYR A 93 -54.71 1.58 -0.26
N LEU A 94 -53.72 2.37 0.15
CA LEU A 94 -52.49 1.86 0.74
C LEU A 94 -52.71 1.20 2.11
N LYS A 95 -53.62 1.73 2.95
CA LYS A 95 -54.00 1.11 4.23
C LYS A 95 -54.75 -0.22 4.08
N THR A 96 -55.36 -0.48 2.93
CA THR A 96 -56.12 -1.71 2.65
C THR A 96 -55.45 -2.59 1.60
N TYR A 97 -54.20 -2.30 1.25
CA TYR A 97 -53.47 -3.03 0.22
C TYR A 97 -53.28 -4.51 0.64
N PRO A 98 -53.47 -5.48 -0.26
CA PRO A 98 -53.45 -6.90 0.12
C PRO A 98 -52.10 -7.30 0.72
N THR A 99 -52.11 -7.84 1.93
CA THR A 99 -50.89 -8.32 2.63
C THR A 99 -50.10 -9.30 1.79
N LYS A 100 -50.75 -10.25 1.10
CA LYS A 100 -50.09 -11.20 0.17
C LYS A 100 -49.32 -10.53 -0.98
N LYS A 101 -49.70 -9.32 -1.40
CA LYS A 101 -48.97 -8.55 -2.42
C LYS A 101 -47.85 -7.70 -1.79
N LEU A 102 -48.02 -7.24 -0.55
CA LEU A 102 -46.92 -6.60 0.21
C LEU A 102 -45.74 -7.55 0.42
N GLN A 103 -46.01 -8.86 0.51
CA GLN A 103 -44.98 -9.91 0.64
C GLN A 103 -44.03 -10.00 -0.57
N SER A 104 -44.41 -9.48 -1.75
CA SER A 104 -43.52 -9.40 -2.91
C SER A 104 -42.65 -8.14 -2.92
N GLY A 105 -42.72 -7.30 -1.88
CA GLY A 105 -41.96 -6.06 -1.79
C GLY A 105 -42.38 -4.99 -2.81
N LEU A 106 -43.56 -5.11 -3.42
CA LEU A 106 -44.04 -4.20 -4.47
C LEU A 106 -45.46 -3.73 -4.18
N VAL A 107 -45.67 -2.42 -4.26
CA VAL A 107 -46.97 -1.75 -4.12
C VAL A 107 -47.29 -1.00 -5.39
N GLU A 108 -48.23 -1.55 -6.16
CA GLU A 108 -48.71 -0.95 -7.40
C GLU A 108 -49.86 0.01 -7.12
N VAL A 109 -49.74 1.28 -7.51
CA VAL A 109 -50.76 2.32 -7.36
C VAL A 109 -51.21 2.81 -8.72
N ASN A 110 -52.52 2.87 -8.97
CA ASN A 110 -53.00 3.40 -10.25
C ASN A 110 -52.71 4.90 -10.37
N ASN A 111 -52.15 5.33 -11.50
CA ASN A 111 -51.81 6.72 -11.80
C ASN A 111 -53.03 7.66 -11.75
N SER A 112 -54.23 7.14 -11.99
CA SER A 112 -55.49 7.89 -11.83
C SER A 112 -55.74 8.36 -10.40
N MET A 113 -55.03 7.80 -9.41
CA MET A 113 -55.11 8.20 -8.01
C MET A 113 -54.29 9.46 -7.71
N PHE A 114 -53.40 9.91 -8.61
CA PHE A 114 -52.59 11.11 -8.42
C PHE A 114 -53.14 12.32 -9.19
N VAL A 115 -52.92 13.51 -8.62
CA VAL A 115 -53.29 14.81 -9.20
C VAL A 115 -52.02 15.51 -9.67
N PRO A 116 -51.94 15.93 -10.94
CA PRO A 116 -50.76 16.59 -11.49
C PRO A 116 -50.36 17.90 -10.81
N GLY A 117 -49.05 18.09 -10.57
CA GLY A 117 -48.47 19.26 -9.90
C GLY A 117 -48.46 19.17 -8.37
N ILE A 118 -48.53 17.96 -7.82
CA ILE A 118 -48.62 17.69 -6.38
C ILE A 118 -47.46 16.79 -5.97
N LYS A 119 -46.86 17.14 -4.84
CA LYS A 119 -45.85 16.37 -4.12
C LYS A 119 -46.56 15.55 -3.05
N TYR A 120 -46.72 14.26 -3.27
CA TYR A 120 -47.23 13.32 -2.27
C TYR A 120 -46.10 12.89 -1.34
N ILE A 121 -46.40 12.70 -0.06
CA ILE A 121 -45.47 12.30 0.98
C ILE A 121 -46.05 11.06 1.65
N LEU A 122 -45.42 9.91 1.46
CA LEU A 122 -45.83 8.62 1.98
C LEU A 122 -44.95 8.25 3.16
N ASN A 123 -45.48 8.28 4.38
CA ASN A 123 -44.81 7.73 5.55
C ASN A 123 -45.16 6.25 5.66
N VAL A 124 -44.16 5.38 5.71
CA VAL A 124 -44.34 3.92 5.86
C VAL A 124 -43.71 3.50 7.17
N THR A 125 -44.48 2.81 7.99
CA THR A 125 -44.07 2.28 9.29
C THR A 125 -44.12 0.75 9.27
N LEU A 126 -43.05 0.06 9.68
CA LEU A 126 -43.09 -1.38 9.95
C LEU A 126 -43.79 -1.64 11.29
N ILE A 127 -44.55 -2.73 11.34
CA ILE A 127 -45.20 -3.27 12.53
C ILE A 127 -44.72 -4.72 12.67
N GLY A 128 -43.63 -4.91 13.41
CA GLY A 128 -43.07 -6.22 13.76
C GLY A 128 -42.22 -6.12 15.02
N GLY A 129 -42.71 -6.64 16.15
CA GLY A 129 -42.00 -6.57 17.43
C GLY A 129 -41.89 -5.15 18.03
N THR A 130 -40.91 -4.93 18.91
CA THR A 130 -40.69 -3.69 19.69
C THR A 130 -40.01 -2.56 18.90
N VAL A 131 -39.59 -2.76 17.65
CA VAL A 131 -38.88 -1.75 16.85
C VAL A 131 -39.83 -1.15 15.81
N VAL A 132 -40.05 0.16 15.91
CA VAL A 132 -40.87 0.95 14.98
C VAL A 132 -39.92 1.79 14.11
N GLN A 133 -39.66 1.38 12.88
CA GLN A 133 -38.96 2.21 11.88
C GLN A 133 -40.01 2.93 11.01
N GLU A 134 -39.96 4.26 10.97
CA GLU A 134 -40.76 5.09 10.07
C GLU A 134 -39.84 5.65 8.96
N ARG A 135 -40.24 5.49 7.70
CA ARG A 135 -39.52 6.04 6.54
C ARG A 135 -40.47 6.86 5.69
N GLN A 136 -39.97 7.96 5.14
CA GLN A 136 -40.74 8.88 4.32
C GLN A 136 -40.31 8.78 2.85
N LEU A 137 -41.26 8.51 1.97
CA LEU A 137 -41.12 8.57 0.53
C LEU A 137 -41.82 9.81 0.00
N THR A 138 -41.20 10.48 -0.96
CA THR A 138 -41.79 11.64 -1.64
C THR A 138 -42.04 11.31 -3.11
N LEU A 139 -43.23 11.59 -3.61
CA LEU A 139 -43.64 11.40 -5.00
C LEU A 139 -44.07 12.73 -5.63
N ASP A 140 -43.29 13.23 -6.59
CA ASP A 140 -43.67 14.40 -7.37
C ASP A 140 -44.44 13.95 -8.62
N TYR A 141 -45.77 14.10 -8.61
CA TYR A 141 -46.59 13.72 -9.75
C TYR A 141 -46.80 14.93 -10.68
N VAL A 142 -46.27 14.86 -11.90
CA VAL A 142 -46.31 15.93 -12.91
C VAL A 142 -47.15 15.50 -14.12
N ASP A 143 -47.94 16.43 -14.67
CA ASP A 143 -48.91 16.22 -15.75
C ASP A 143 -48.26 15.68 -17.03
N ASP A 144 -48.93 14.77 -17.75
CA ASP A 144 -48.50 14.25 -19.06
C ASP A 144 -48.37 15.35 -20.12
N SER A 145 -49.13 16.44 -20.00
CA SER A 145 -48.97 17.63 -20.87
C SER A 145 -47.70 18.43 -20.61
N VAL A 146 -47.15 18.34 -19.39
CA VAL A 146 -45.86 18.94 -19.01
C VAL A 146 -44.71 17.96 -19.29
N ARG A 147 -44.91 16.64 -19.17
CA ARG A 147 -43.93 15.60 -19.53
C ARG A 147 -43.50 15.66 -21.00
N LYS A 148 -44.39 16.07 -21.91
CA LYS A 148 -44.02 16.37 -23.32
C LYS A 148 -43.01 17.51 -23.48
N ASN A 149 -42.86 18.36 -22.46
CA ASN A 149 -41.88 19.45 -22.39
C ASN A 149 -40.76 19.19 -21.37
N VAL A 150 -40.76 18.04 -20.67
CA VAL A 150 -39.64 17.65 -19.81
C VAL A 150 -38.65 16.91 -20.70
N THR A 151 -37.66 17.65 -21.19
CA THR A 151 -36.47 17.11 -21.87
C THR A 151 -35.50 16.41 -20.92
N LYS A 152 -35.78 16.39 -19.61
CA LYS A 152 -34.90 15.77 -18.63
C LYS A 152 -35.08 14.26 -18.58
N PRO A 153 -33.98 13.48 -18.60
CA PRO A 153 -34.03 12.03 -18.54
C PRO A 153 -34.69 11.53 -17.24
N MET A 154 -35.52 10.48 -17.36
CA MET A 154 -36.18 9.84 -16.23
C MET A 154 -35.29 8.72 -15.72
N ALA A 155 -34.75 8.86 -14.51
CA ALA A 155 -33.98 7.81 -13.84
C ALA A 155 -34.36 7.69 -12.36
N SER A 156 -34.19 6.50 -11.80
CA SER A 156 -34.20 6.26 -10.36
C SER A 156 -32.80 5.86 -9.88
N LEU A 157 -32.41 6.39 -8.72
CA LEU A 157 -31.13 6.14 -8.08
C LEU A 157 -31.38 5.61 -6.66
N PHE A 158 -30.84 4.44 -6.37
CA PHE A 158 -30.87 3.79 -5.07
C PHE A 158 -29.46 3.64 -4.54
N LEU A 159 -29.30 3.77 -3.23
CA LEU A 159 -28.03 3.54 -2.54
C LEU A 159 -28.16 2.25 -1.73
N LEU A 160 -27.12 1.44 -1.77
CA LEU A 160 -26.98 0.17 -1.06
C LEU A 160 -25.78 0.29 -0.14
N ALA A 161 -26.01 0.24 1.17
CA ALA A 161 -24.99 0.38 2.20
C ALA A 161 -25.56 0.04 3.58
N PRO A 162 -24.73 -0.39 4.55
CA PRO A 162 -25.23 -0.69 5.89
C PRO A 162 -25.68 0.59 6.62
N ASP A 163 -26.73 0.51 7.43
CA ASP A 163 -27.23 1.67 8.19
C ASP A 163 -26.33 2.04 9.39
N THR A 164 -25.39 1.16 9.74
CA THR A 164 -24.40 1.34 10.82
C THR A 164 -22.98 1.08 10.34
N SER A 165 -22.00 1.75 10.94
CA SER A 165 -20.57 1.53 10.69
C SER A 165 -19.74 1.92 11.92
N TYR A 166 -18.41 1.77 11.85
CA TYR A 166 -17.47 2.28 12.84
C TYR A 166 -16.53 3.32 12.22
N ALA A 167 -15.98 4.21 13.04
CA ALA A 167 -15.10 5.27 12.55
C ALA A 167 -13.80 4.71 11.95
N TYR A 168 -13.23 3.66 12.54
CA TYR A 168 -11.99 3.03 12.11
C TYR A 168 -12.11 2.11 10.88
N ALA A 169 -13.33 1.87 10.39
CA ALA A 169 -13.62 0.98 9.28
C ALA A 169 -13.88 1.78 7.98
N ALA A 170 -13.52 1.20 6.84
CA ALA A 170 -13.93 1.76 5.56
C ALA A 170 -15.44 1.55 5.36
N TYR A 171 -16.14 2.57 4.86
CA TYR A 171 -17.58 2.48 4.62
C TYR A 171 -17.87 2.54 3.13
N VAL A 172 -18.45 1.47 2.59
CA VAL A 172 -18.73 1.32 1.16
C VAL A 172 -20.20 1.59 0.88
N VAL A 173 -20.46 2.45 -0.10
CA VAL A 173 -21.80 2.75 -0.61
C VAL A 173 -21.83 2.46 -2.10
N SER A 174 -22.77 1.64 -2.54
CA SER A 174 -22.96 1.36 -3.96
C SER A 174 -24.26 1.98 -4.46
N ALA A 175 -24.21 2.58 -5.65
CA ALA A 175 -25.35 3.17 -6.32
C ALA A 175 -25.93 2.20 -7.36
N ASP A 176 -27.22 1.92 -7.24
CA ASP A 176 -28.01 1.20 -8.22
C ASP A 176 -28.86 2.20 -9.02
N VAL A 177 -28.74 2.17 -10.35
CA VAL A 177 -29.34 3.15 -11.25
C VAL A 177 -30.20 2.44 -12.29
N ASN A 178 -31.43 2.91 -12.42
CA ASN A 178 -32.31 2.52 -13.52
C ASN A 178 -32.70 3.76 -14.34
N ILE A 179 -32.33 3.77 -15.62
CA ILE A 179 -32.53 4.90 -16.54
C ILE A 179 -33.53 4.49 -17.63
N CYS A 180 -34.64 5.22 -17.76
CA CYS A 180 -35.69 4.91 -18.74
C CYS A 180 -35.74 5.85 -19.94
N SER A 181 -34.66 6.56 -20.20
CA SER A 181 -34.50 7.47 -21.33
C SER A 181 -33.09 7.35 -21.90
N ASN A 182 -32.91 7.69 -23.18
CA ASN A 182 -31.58 7.73 -23.79
C ASN A 182 -30.72 8.84 -23.17
N VAL A 183 -29.98 8.51 -22.11
CA VAL A 183 -28.87 9.30 -21.60
C VAL A 183 -27.61 8.73 -22.24
N SER A 184 -26.93 9.53 -23.06
CA SER A 184 -25.70 9.11 -23.75
C SER A 184 -24.54 8.84 -22.76
N SER A 185 -24.45 9.61 -21.68
CA SER A 185 -23.43 9.46 -20.64
C SER A 185 -23.76 10.22 -19.34
N PHE A 186 -23.40 9.63 -18.20
CA PHE A 186 -23.62 10.18 -16.86
C PHE A 186 -22.48 9.78 -15.92
N TYR A 187 -22.34 10.50 -14.80
CA TYR A 187 -21.41 10.15 -13.72
C TYR A 187 -22.05 10.37 -12.35
N PHE A 188 -21.45 9.79 -11.32
CA PHE A 188 -21.91 9.92 -9.93
C PHE A 188 -21.15 11.04 -9.24
N LYS A 189 -21.85 11.85 -8.46
CA LYS A 189 -21.26 12.86 -7.61
C LYS A 189 -21.64 12.58 -6.16
N TRP A 190 -20.62 12.35 -5.35
CA TRP A 190 -20.76 11.97 -3.95
C TRP A 190 -20.41 13.12 -3.01
N GLU A 191 -21.24 13.32 -1.99
CA GLU A 191 -21.08 14.42 -1.04
C GLU A 191 -21.47 13.97 0.38
N LEU A 192 -20.64 14.28 1.37
CA LEU A 192 -20.99 14.18 2.78
C LEU A 192 -21.72 15.46 3.19
N VAL A 193 -23.00 15.34 3.55
CA VAL A 193 -23.85 16.46 3.94
C VAL A 193 -23.55 16.88 5.38
N GLY A 194 -23.21 18.16 5.56
CA GLY A 194 -22.94 18.79 6.87
C GLY A 194 -22.96 20.32 6.74
N GLU A 195 -22.60 21.04 7.80
CA GLU A 195 -22.51 22.52 7.77
C GLU A 195 -21.53 23.00 6.69
N ASN A 196 -20.42 22.28 6.51
CA ASN A 196 -19.54 22.37 5.36
C ASN A 196 -19.59 21.04 4.61
N SER A 197 -20.43 20.95 3.58
CA SER A 197 -20.52 19.76 2.73
C SER A 197 -19.17 19.40 2.13
N THR A 198 -18.72 18.16 2.34
CA THR A 198 -17.44 17.68 1.78
C THR A 198 -17.72 16.83 0.54
N ARG A 199 -17.12 17.17 -0.59
CA ARG A 199 -17.26 16.39 -1.82
C ARG A 199 -16.21 15.29 -1.87
N PHE A 200 -16.63 14.11 -2.27
CA PHE A 200 -15.70 13.02 -2.58
C PHE A 200 -15.34 13.08 -4.06
N PRO A 201 -14.08 12.77 -4.42
CA PRO A 201 -13.61 12.86 -5.79
C PRO A 201 -14.04 11.66 -6.67
N SER A 202 -14.62 10.61 -6.09
CA SER A 202 -15.08 9.44 -6.85
C SER A 202 -16.18 9.81 -7.84
N ARG A 203 -16.06 9.31 -9.07
CA ARG A 203 -17.12 9.35 -10.09
C ARG A 203 -17.78 8.00 -10.34
N SER A 204 -17.34 6.97 -9.61
CA SER A 204 -17.84 5.61 -9.78
C SER A 204 -19.21 5.42 -9.14
N ALA A 205 -19.90 4.36 -9.56
CA ALA A 205 -21.12 3.90 -8.89
C ALA A 205 -20.86 3.42 -7.45
N GLU A 206 -19.60 3.18 -7.10
CA GLU A 206 -19.18 2.83 -5.74
C GLU A 206 -18.40 3.99 -5.11
N LEU A 207 -18.78 4.33 -3.88
CA LEU A 207 -18.05 5.23 -3.01
C LEU A 207 -17.45 4.43 -1.86
N VAL A 208 -16.13 4.45 -1.76
CA VAL A 208 -15.42 3.97 -0.57
C VAL A 208 -15.04 5.18 0.27
N VAL A 209 -15.70 5.33 1.42
CA VAL A 209 -15.33 6.34 2.42
C VAL A 209 -14.18 5.78 3.25
N PRO A 210 -13.00 6.44 3.26
CA PRO A 210 -11.85 5.94 4.00
C PRO A 210 -12.09 5.87 5.51
N PRO A 211 -11.40 4.97 6.23
CA PRO A 211 -11.34 4.99 7.68
C PRO A 211 -11.02 6.36 8.25
N ASP A 212 -11.48 6.61 9.48
CA ASP A 212 -11.28 7.84 10.25
C ASP A 212 -11.87 9.11 9.60
N THR A 213 -12.72 8.96 8.58
CA THR A 213 -13.53 10.07 8.03
C THR A 213 -14.67 10.44 8.97
N PHE A 214 -15.29 9.43 9.59
CA PHE A 214 -16.38 9.62 10.53
C PHE A 214 -15.89 9.66 11.97
N ARG A 215 -16.74 10.16 12.86
CA ARG A 215 -16.59 10.08 14.31
C ARG A 215 -17.69 9.21 14.89
N SER A 216 -17.36 8.46 15.93
CA SER A 216 -18.33 7.63 16.64
C SER A 216 -19.46 8.44 17.27
N SER A 217 -20.56 7.75 17.56
CA SER A 217 -21.77 8.28 18.20
C SER A 217 -22.47 9.42 17.44
N LEU A 218 -22.14 9.61 16.16
CA LEU A 218 -22.76 10.59 15.27
C LEU A 218 -23.51 9.90 14.12
N VAL A 219 -24.45 10.63 13.53
CA VAL A 219 -25.19 10.21 12.34
C VAL A 219 -24.78 11.11 11.17
N TYR A 220 -24.33 10.49 10.09
CA TYR A 220 -23.92 11.16 8.87
C TYR A 220 -24.90 10.91 7.74
N THR A 221 -24.99 11.86 6.80
CA THR A 221 -25.79 11.71 5.58
C THR A 221 -24.90 11.85 4.35
N ILE A 222 -24.84 10.81 3.53
CA ILE A 222 -24.15 10.81 2.25
C ILE A 222 -25.18 11.05 1.15
N LYS A 223 -24.88 11.99 0.27
CA LYS A 223 -25.68 12.31 -0.90
C LYS A 223 -24.99 11.83 -2.16
N CYS A 224 -25.77 11.24 -3.05
CA CYS A 224 -25.35 10.88 -4.40
C CYS A 224 -26.24 11.63 -5.40
N ASP A 225 -25.62 12.37 -6.30
CA ASP A 225 -26.27 12.97 -7.46
C ASP A 225 -25.81 12.24 -8.74
N LEU A 226 -26.76 11.79 -9.55
CA LEU A 226 -26.50 11.31 -10.91
C LEU A 226 -26.48 12.52 -11.85
N ILE A 227 -25.37 12.77 -12.53
CA ILE A 227 -25.17 13.97 -13.34
C ILE A 227 -24.96 13.60 -14.80
N GLY A 228 -25.68 14.25 -15.71
CA GLY A 228 -25.45 14.14 -17.15
C GLY A 228 -24.12 14.77 -17.56
N VAL A 229 -23.33 14.08 -18.36
CA VAL A 229 -22.01 14.59 -18.81
C VAL A 229 -22.16 15.78 -19.75
N GLU A 230 -23.18 15.76 -20.61
CA GLU A 230 -23.36 16.78 -21.66
C GLU A 230 -23.92 18.11 -21.13
N ASP A 231 -24.89 18.07 -20.21
CA ASP A 231 -25.61 19.24 -19.71
C ASP A 231 -25.21 19.64 -18.27
N GLY A 232 -24.44 18.78 -17.58
CA GLY A 232 -24.08 18.96 -16.18
C GLY A 232 -25.29 18.96 -15.23
N ALA A 233 -26.47 18.56 -15.70
CA ALA A 233 -27.68 18.61 -14.90
C ALA A 233 -27.83 17.37 -14.04
N THR A 234 -28.34 17.56 -12.82
CA THR A 234 -28.75 16.43 -11.97
C THR A 234 -29.96 15.72 -12.62
N ILE A 235 -29.77 14.45 -12.93
CA ILE A 235 -30.76 13.52 -13.48
C ILE A 235 -31.61 12.93 -12.34
N ALA A 236 -30.93 12.41 -11.33
CA ALA A 236 -31.53 11.80 -10.14
C ALA A 236 -30.64 12.05 -8.92
N ASN A 237 -31.19 11.95 -7.72
CA ASN A 237 -30.41 12.01 -6.48
C ASN A 237 -30.96 11.04 -5.43
N SER A 238 -30.12 10.69 -4.48
CA SER A 238 -30.46 9.82 -3.36
C SER A 238 -29.60 10.13 -2.14
N LEU A 239 -30.08 9.74 -0.97
CA LEU A 239 -29.45 10.00 0.33
C LEU A 239 -29.32 8.68 1.10
N GLN A 240 -28.16 8.47 1.72
CA GLN A 240 -27.88 7.37 2.64
C GLN A 240 -27.53 7.94 4.01
N THR A 241 -28.20 7.48 5.06
CA THR A 241 -27.85 7.82 6.45
C THR A 241 -27.06 6.68 7.09
N VAL A 242 -25.97 7.00 7.77
CA VAL A 242 -25.16 6.01 8.50
C VAL A 242 -25.00 6.45 9.96
N THR A 243 -25.26 5.53 10.88
CA THR A 243 -25.03 5.72 12.32
C THR A 243 -23.70 5.10 12.70
N VAL A 244 -22.79 5.90 13.24
CA VAL A 244 -21.43 5.45 13.55
C VAL A 244 -21.36 5.03 15.01
N LEU A 245 -21.08 3.76 15.25
CA LEU A 245 -21.04 3.17 16.59
C LEU A 245 -19.69 3.45 17.27
N SER A 246 -19.69 3.41 18.61
CA SER A 246 -18.47 3.53 19.42
C SER A 246 -17.90 2.14 19.74
N LYS A 247 -16.60 1.98 19.55
CA LYS A 247 -15.78 0.80 19.88
C LYS A 247 -14.73 1.15 20.95
N GLY A 248 -14.43 2.43 21.15
CA GLY A 248 -13.52 2.95 22.19
C GLY A 248 -12.08 3.11 21.71
N VAL A 249 -11.13 2.90 22.62
CA VAL A 249 -9.70 3.00 22.35
C VAL A 249 -9.03 1.65 22.50
N LEU A 250 -8.11 1.31 21.60
CA LEU A 250 -7.31 0.10 21.65
C LEU A 250 -5.89 0.43 22.13
N LEU A 251 -5.50 -0.16 23.26
CA LEU A 251 -4.15 -0.13 23.81
C LEU A 251 -3.59 -1.55 23.85
N ARG A 252 -2.44 -1.76 23.22
CA ARG A 252 -1.65 -2.99 23.34
C ARG A 252 -0.17 -2.65 23.43
N LEU A 253 0.49 -3.24 24.42
CA LEU A 253 1.95 -3.27 24.51
C LEU A 253 2.40 -4.68 24.07
N PRO A 254 2.87 -4.85 22.82
CA PRO A 254 3.10 -6.17 22.23
C PRO A 254 4.25 -6.91 22.89
N VAL A 255 5.29 -6.16 23.29
CA VAL A 255 6.42 -6.72 24.02
C VAL A 255 6.01 -6.88 25.48
N LYS A 256 5.99 -8.12 26.00
CA LYS A 256 5.68 -8.40 27.41
C LYS A 256 6.92 -8.58 28.27
N ARG A 257 8.02 -9.04 27.66
CA ARG A 257 9.34 -9.12 28.29
C ARG A 257 10.40 -8.64 27.32
N LEU A 258 11.37 -7.89 27.80
CA LEU A 258 12.49 -7.39 27.01
C LEU A 258 13.77 -7.50 27.83
N ALA A 259 14.81 -8.13 27.28
CA ALA A 259 16.12 -8.16 27.91
C ALA A 259 17.03 -7.07 27.32
N THR A 260 17.86 -6.45 28.17
CA THR A 260 18.81 -5.41 27.75
C THR A 260 20.05 -5.36 28.66
N GLY A 261 21.12 -4.76 28.13
CA GLY A 261 22.36 -4.48 28.85
C GLY A 261 22.26 -3.27 29.79
N THR A 262 23.00 -3.29 30.90
CA THR A 262 23.16 -2.12 31.79
C THR A 262 23.69 -0.89 31.03
N GLY A 263 23.05 0.27 31.22
CA GLY A 263 23.42 1.53 30.58
C GLY A 263 23.18 1.59 29.06
N ARG A 264 22.42 0.63 28.50
CA ARG A 264 22.08 0.58 27.08
C ARG A 264 20.71 1.15 26.81
N SER A 265 20.54 1.78 25.64
CA SER A 265 19.26 2.35 25.23
C SER A 265 18.18 1.27 25.14
N VAL A 266 17.00 1.58 25.65
CA VAL A 266 15.83 0.70 25.59
C VAL A 266 14.70 1.40 24.89
N ARG A 267 14.01 0.66 24.03
CA ARG A 267 12.88 1.16 23.26
C ARG A 267 11.71 0.21 23.40
N VAL A 268 10.55 0.76 23.74
CA VAL A 268 9.31 0.01 23.84
C VAL A 268 8.22 0.76 23.08
N LYS A 269 7.53 0.07 22.18
CA LYS A 269 6.49 0.66 21.32
C LYS A 269 5.15 0.07 21.69
N ALA A 270 4.17 0.94 21.96
CA ALA A 270 2.79 0.57 22.17
C ALA A 270 1.99 0.77 20.87
N TYR A 271 1.10 -0.17 20.58
CA TYR A 271 0.06 0.03 19.59
C TYR A 271 -1.12 0.75 20.25
N VAL A 272 -1.34 1.99 19.82
CA VAL A 272 -2.41 2.85 20.32
C VAL A 272 -3.27 3.30 19.16
N ARG A 273 -4.56 2.96 19.18
CA ARG A 273 -5.51 3.38 18.15
C ARG A 273 -6.80 3.87 18.78
N ASP A 274 -7.16 5.11 18.46
CA ASP A 274 -8.49 5.63 18.73
C ASP A 274 -9.46 5.07 17.68
N LEU A 275 -10.26 4.08 18.05
CA LEU A 275 -11.23 3.46 17.14
C LEU A 275 -12.48 4.34 16.96
N ASP A 276 -12.67 5.34 17.84
CA ASP A 276 -13.83 6.22 17.86
C ASP A 276 -13.61 7.54 17.10
N ASN A 277 -12.36 7.88 16.80
CA ASN A 277 -11.94 9.12 16.16
C ASN A 277 -12.59 10.36 16.81
N SER A 278 -12.63 10.39 18.15
CA SER A 278 -13.29 11.48 18.88
C SER A 278 -12.37 12.71 19.00
N ASP A 279 -12.99 13.89 19.13
CA ASP A 279 -12.27 15.18 19.16
C ASP A 279 -11.41 15.40 20.42
N GLU A 280 -11.67 14.66 21.49
CA GLU A 280 -10.91 14.81 22.73
C GLU A 280 -9.46 14.34 22.53
N GLU A 281 -8.51 15.12 23.02
CA GLU A 281 -7.10 14.77 22.96
C GLU A 281 -6.83 13.55 23.83
N MET A 282 -6.21 12.53 23.24
CA MET A 282 -5.74 11.37 23.98
C MET A 282 -4.51 11.78 24.78
N THR A 283 -4.55 11.57 26.09
CA THR A 283 -3.38 11.76 26.96
C THR A 283 -2.71 10.42 27.21
N ILE A 284 -1.39 10.41 27.12
CA ILE A 284 -0.57 9.20 27.18
C ILE A 284 0.55 9.47 28.17
N SER A 285 0.67 8.61 29.17
CA SER A 285 1.68 8.70 30.20
C SER A 285 2.43 7.37 30.32
N TRP A 286 3.75 7.48 30.49
CA TRP A 286 4.61 6.34 30.76
C TRP A 286 5.02 6.37 32.23
N SER A 287 5.05 5.20 32.85
CA SER A 287 5.55 5.01 34.20
C SER A 287 6.52 3.83 34.23
N CYS A 288 7.47 3.88 35.16
CA CYS A 288 8.50 2.87 35.28
C CYS A 288 8.82 2.64 36.75
N PHE A 289 8.78 1.38 37.18
CA PHE A 289 9.12 0.99 38.55
C PHE A 289 10.07 -0.20 38.55
N GLU A 290 11.11 -0.14 39.35
CA GLU A 290 11.92 -1.32 39.65
C GLU A 290 11.18 -2.24 40.64
N LEU A 291 10.99 -3.51 40.29
CA LEU A 291 10.09 -4.42 41.01
C LEU A 291 10.59 -4.84 42.40
N THR A 292 11.89 -4.73 42.66
CA THR A 292 12.54 -5.20 43.90
C THR A 292 12.49 -4.18 45.04
N ASN A 293 12.75 -2.92 44.73
CA ASN A 293 12.80 -1.79 45.67
C ASN A 293 11.62 -0.81 45.50
N ASN A 294 10.80 -0.99 44.45
CA ASN A 294 9.69 -0.09 44.09
C ASN A 294 10.14 1.36 43.89
N GLU A 295 11.37 1.56 43.41
CA GLU A 295 11.90 2.87 43.03
C GLU A 295 11.41 3.26 41.63
N GLU A 296 11.00 4.52 41.46
CA GLU A 296 10.55 5.06 40.19
C GLU A 296 11.76 5.37 39.29
N CYS A 297 11.74 4.88 38.05
CA CYS A 297 12.77 5.17 37.04
C CYS A 297 12.38 6.39 36.22
N GLN A 298 13.36 7.25 35.88
CA GLN A 298 13.13 8.36 34.95
C GLN A 298 12.95 7.83 33.54
N VAL A 299 11.78 8.11 32.97
CA VAL A 299 11.41 7.74 31.60
C VAL A 299 10.86 8.96 30.88
N GLU A 300 11.32 9.17 29.66
CA GLU A 300 10.76 10.14 28.71
C GLU A 300 10.21 9.36 27.52
N GLY A 301 8.98 9.64 27.12
CA GLY A 301 8.32 8.97 26.01
C GLY A 301 7.49 9.94 25.19
N ASP A 302 7.51 9.75 23.87
CA ASP A 302 6.71 10.52 22.92
C ASP A 302 5.50 9.68 22.49
N ASN A 303 4.29 10.07 22.92
CA ASN A 303 2.92 9.66 22.50
C ASN A 303 2.57 8.17 22.21
N SER A 304 3.48 7.24 22.06
CA SER A 304 3.25 5.79 21.91
C SER A 304 4.57 4.98 21.93
N GLU A 305 5.72 5.67 21.94
CA GLU A 305 7.04 5.09 22.03
C GLU A 305 7.74 5.61 23.28
N LEU A 306 8.30 4.70 24.06
CA LEU A 306 9.19 5.01 25.16
C LEU A 306 10.63 4.76 24.71
N GLU A 307 11.50 5.76 24.88
CA GLU A 307 12.93 5.63 24.66
C GLU A 307 13.71 6.04 25.92
N VAL A 308 14.35 5.07 26.56
CA VAL A 308 15.24 5.33 27.69
C VAL A 308 16.66 5.51 27.13
N GLU A 309 16.98 6.71 26.65
CA GLU A 309 18.23 6.97 25.91
C GLU A 309 19.50 6.60 26.70
N SER A 310 19.51 6.84 28.02
CA SER A 310 20.66 6.55 28.88
C SER A 310 20.67 5.13 29.45
N GLY A 311 19.62 4.34 29.16
CA GLY A 311 19.41 3.01 29.70
C GLY A 311 19.18 2.96 31.20
N PHE A 312 19.05 1.74 31.72
CA PHE A 312 18.93 1.48 33.15
C PHE A 312 20.32 1.34 33.78
N LYS A 313 20.60 2.12 34.83
CA LYS A 313 21.93 2.20 35.46
C LYS A 313 22.29 0.97 36.28
N ASN A 314 21.28 0.31 36.85
CA ASN A 314 21.47 -0.83 37.73
C ASN A 314 20.87 -2.08 37.07
N PRO A 315 21.51 -3.26 37.22
CA PRO A 315 20.88 -4.52 36.91
C PRO A 315 19.65 -4.75 37.78
N GLY A 316 18.58 -5.30 37.20
CA GLY A 316 17.32 -5.47 37.90
C GLY A 316 16.16 -5.77 36.95
N THR A 317 14.97 -5.90 37.52
CA THR A 317 13.73 -6.11 36.76
C THR A 317 12.84 -4.87 36.90
N TYR A 318 12.58 -4.22 35.78
CA TYR A 318 11.81 -2.99 35.70
C TYR A 318 10.46 -3.28 35.06
N LYS A 319 9.39 -2.73 35.62
CA LYS A 319 8.06 -2.75 35.01
C LYS A 319 7.82 -1.40 34.37
N VAL A 320 7.73 -1.39 33.05
CA VAL A 320 7.33 -0.22 32.27
C VAL A 320 5.85 -0.34 31.96
N SER A 321 5.07 0.69 32.26
CA SER A 321 3.63 0.71 32.00
C SER A 321 3.27 1.95 31.20
N ILE A 322 2.35 1.79 30.25
CA ILE A 322 1.70 2.87 29.53
C ILE A 322 0.27 3.00 30.04
N GLU A 323 -0.12 4.21 30.34
CA GLU A 323 -1.51 4.58 30.64
C GLU A 323 -1.99 5.55 29.58
N ILE A 324 -3.19 5.30 29.08
CA ILE A 324 -3.88 6.24 28.19
C ILE A 324 -5.19 6.64 28.84
N SER A 325 -5.54 7.92 28.74
CA SER A 325 -6.83 8.40 29.19
C SER A 325 -7.51 9.26 28.11
N LYS A 326 -8.78 8.92 27.82
CA LYS A 326 -9.62 9.57 26.81
C LYS A 326 -11.11 9.26 27.06
N ASN A 327 -12.00 10.25 26.96
CA ASN A 327 -13.45 10.13 27.17
C ASN A 327 -13.82 9.43 28.50
N ASP A 328 -13.19 9.81 29.61
CA ASP A 328 -13.32 9.17 30.94
C ASP A 328 -12.93 7.68 31.02
N VAL A 329 -12.34 7.12 29.95
CA VAL A 329 -11.79 5.76 29.92
C VAL A 329 -10.29 5.83 30.13
N THR A 330 -9.80 5.08 31.12
CA THR A 330 -8.37 4.87 31.36
C THR A 330 -8.01 3.42 31.05
N LEU A 331 -7.06 3.21 30.13
CA LEU A 331 -6.52 1.89 29.81
C LEU A 331 -5.05 1.84 30.18
N THR A 332 -4.61 0.70 30.69
CA THR A 332 -3.22 0.45 31.06
C THR A 332 -2.72 -0.85 30.46
N ASP A 333 -1.46 -0.87 30.03
CA ASP A 333 -0.75 -2.09 29.66
C ASP A 333 0.72 -1.97 30.12
N SER A 334 1.42 -3.09 30.29
CA SER A 334 2.77 -3.10 30.85
C SER A 334 3.65 -4.20 30.30
N CYS A 335 4.95 -3.98 30.36
CA CYS A 335 6.00 -4.92 30.01
C CYS A 335 7.07 -4.97 31.09
N ILE A 336 7.81 -6.07 31.10
CA ILE A 336 8.93 -6.31 32.00
C ILE A 336 10.24 -6.12 31.23
N VAL A 337 11.11 -5.24 31.71
CA VAL A 337 12.46 -5.03 31.20
C VAL A 337 13.46 -5.66 32.17
N GLU A 338 14.18 -6.67 31.71
CA GLU A 338 15.24 -7.35 32.45
C GLU A 338 16.60 -6.78 32.07
N VAL A 339 17.27 -6.16 33.03
CA VAL A 339 18.55 -5.48 32.83
C VAL A 339 19.65 -6.33 33.44
N ASN A 340 20.54 -6.82 32.58
CA ASN A 340 21.67 -7.66 32.96
C ASN A 340 22.99 -7.05 32.48
N ASN A 341 24.07 -7.33 33.21
CA ASN A 341 25.41 -7.00 32.72
C ASN A 341 25.72 -7.90 31.51
N ASN A 342 26.08 -7.30 30.38
CA ASN A 342 26.44 -7.99 29.12
C ASN A 342 25.30 -8.64 28.32
N ALA A 343 24.04 -8.30 28.56
CA ALA A 343 22.96 -8.73 27.67
C ALA A 343 22.95 -7.92 26.35
N PRO A 344 22.65 -8.56 25.20
CA PRO A 344 22.45 -7.88 23.93
C PRO A 344 21.19 -7.01 23.98
N ILE A 345 21.08 -6.06 23.05
CA ILE A 345 19.92 -5.15 22.97
C ILE A 345 18.95 -5.71 21.92
N VAL A 346 17.68 -5.84 22.28
CA VAL A 346 16.62 -6.22 21.34
C VAL A 346 15.72 -5.01 21.09
N ASP A 347 15.51 -4.67 19.82
CA ASP A 347 14.49 -3.71 19.37
C ASP A 347 13.47 -4.44 18.52
N ILE A 348 12.20 -4.36 18.92
CA ILE A 348 11.07 -4.91 18.20
C ILE A 348 10.32 -3.74 17.54
N GLU A 349 10.01 -3.88 16.26
CA GLU A 349 9.21 -2.88 15.55
C GLU A 349 7.75 -2.87 16.03
N GLU A 350 7.01 -1.82 15.64
CA GLU A 350 5.57 -1.76 15.93
C GLU A 350 4.85 -2.92 15.23
N ILE A 351 4.01 -3.62 15.97
CA ILE A 351 3.20 -4.74 15.49
C ILE A 351 1.75 -4.26 15.39
N GLU A 352 1.06 -4.59 14.30
CA GLU A 352 -0.35 -4.22 14.11
C GLU A 352 -1.29 -5.12 14.91
N PHE A 353 -2.30 -4.51 15.54
CA PHE A 353 -3.32 -5.22 16.32
C PHE A 353 -4.75 -4.89 15.88
N PRO A 354 -5.62 -5.91 15.73
CA PRO A 354 -5.27 -7.33 15.60
C PRO A 354 -4.53 -7.59 14.28
N SER A 355 -3.70 -8.63 14.23
CA SER A 355 -3.00 -9.04 13.02
C SER A 355 -3.88 -9.93 12.14
N ASN A 356 -3.79 -9.79 10.82
CA ASN A 356 -4.52 -10.64 9.87
C ASN A 356 -3.73 -11.93 9.59
N PRO A 357 -4.18 -13.11 10.05
CA PRO A 357 -3.46 -14.37 9.85
C PRO A 357 -3.45 -14.81 8.36
N SER A 358 -4.36 -14.30 7.54
CA SER A 358 -4.51 -14.69 6.12
C SER A 358 -3.37 -14.19 5.24
N THR A 359 -2.70 -13.11 5.64
CA THR A 359 -1.58 -12.51 4.90
C THR A 359 -0.21 -13.03 5.35
N GLY A 360 -0.18 -13.85 6.40
CA GLY A 360 1.05 -14.14 7.13
C GLY A 360 1.42 -12.99 8.08
N ILE A 361 2.34 -13.27 8.99
CA ILE A 361 2.78 -12.33 10.03
C ILE A 361 4.29 -12.25 10.02
N GLU A 362 4.82 -11.03 10.05
CA GLU A 362 6.25 -10.77 10.22
C GLU A 362 6.49 -9.90 11.45
N ILE A 363 7.30 -10.40 12.39
CA ILE A 363 7.77 -9.63 13.54
C ILE A 363 9.21 -9.22 13.24
N HIS A 364 9.43 -7.94 13.01
CA HIS A 364 10.77 -7.41 12.79
C HIS A 364 11.50 -7.22 14.11
N ALA A 365 12.62 -7.93 14.26
CA ALA A 365 13.46 -7.85 15.44
C ALA A 365 14.91 -7.54 15.04
N SER A 366 15.44 -6.47 15.61
CA SER A 366 16.85 -6.09 15.48
C SER A 366 17.57 -6.38 16.79
N VAL A 367 18.63 -7.18 16.71
CA VAL A 367 19.45 -7.52 17.86
C VAL A 367 20.82 -6.91 17.69
N TYR A 368 21.22 -6.11 18.66
CA TYR A 368 22.47 -5.36 18.64
C TYR A 368 23.48 -5.93 19.63
N GLU A 369 24.75 -5.65 19.34
CA GLU A 369 25.89 -6.03 20.19
C GLU A 369 26.10 -7.55 20.38
N LEU A 370 25.78 -8.38 19.37
CA LEU A 370 26.00 -9.83 19.44
C LEU A 370 27.48 -10.19 19.30
N LYS A 371 27.98 -11.09 20.17
CA LYS A 371 29.32 -11.67 20.10
C LYS A 371 29.36 -12.94 19.22
N THR A 372 30.57 -13.38 18.83
CA THR A 372 30.77 -14.72 18.23
C THR A 372 30.19 -15.79 19.16
N SER A 373 29.64 -16.86 18.57
CA SER A 373 29.04 -18.00 19.26
C SER A 373 27.75 -17.67 20.04
N CYS A 374 27.23 -16.43 19.93
CA CYS A 374 25.85 -16.19 20.33
C CYS A 374 24.90 -17.02 19.46
N THR A 375 23.83 -17.51 20.06
CA THR A 375 22.76 -18.23 19.37
C THR A 375 21.47 -17.44 19.48
N LEU A 376 20.71 -17.37 18.40
CA LEU A 376 19.38 -16.76 18.36
C LEU A 376 18.38 -17.83 17.96
N GLN A 377 17.27 -17.91 18.69
CA GLN A 377 16.19 -18.83 18.37
C GLN A 377 14.84 -18.23 18.75
N TRP A 378 13.89 -18.31 17.83
CA TRP A 378 12.48 -18.08 18.12
C TRP A 378 11.82 -19.37 18.62
N THR A 379 10.94 -19.23 19.61
CA THR A 379 10.12 -20.31 20.16
C THR A 379 8.72 -19.81 20.40
N SER A 380 7.72 -20.69 20.45
CA SER A 380 6.37 -20.36 20.92
C SER A 380 6.08 -21.20 22.17
N PRO A 381 6.30 -20.64 23.37
CA PRO A 381 6.09 -21.39 24.61
C PRO A 381 4.59 -21.64 24.84
N ALA A 382 4.25 -22.86 25.25
CA ALA A 382 2.90 -23.20 25.68
C ALA A 382 2.63 -22.60 27.08
N GLU A 383 1.98 -21.44 27.12
CA GLU A 383 1.58 -20.74 28.34
C GLU A 383 0.05 -20.57 28.37
N ASP A 384 -0.53 -20.59 29.58
CA ASP A 384 -1.98 -20.45 29.75
C ASP A 384 -2.51 -19.13 29.15
N GLY A 385 -3.54 -19.23 28.32
CA GLY A 385 -4.15 -18.08 27.64
C GLY A 385 -3.56 -17.76 26.26
N TYR A 386 -2.56 -18.52 25.80
CA TYR A 386 -2.03 -18.46 24.44
C TYR A 386 -2.23 -19.78 23.70
N GLU A 387 -2.45 -19.71 22.39
CA GLU A 387 -2.45 -20.88 21.52
C GLU A 387 -1.02 -21.39 21.35
N ALA A 388 -0.85 -22.71 21.52
CA ALA A 388 0.42 -23.37 21.29
C ALA A 388 0.67 -23.52 19.78
N LEU A 389 1.87 -23.18 19.34
CA LEU A 389 2.33 -23.38 17.97
C LEU A 389 3.70 -24.06 17.98
N ASP A 390 3.85 -25.17 17.27
CA ASP A 390 5.18 -25.74 17.03
C ASP A 390 5.83 -25.02 15.84
N LEU A 391 6.88 -24.25 16.10
CA LEU A 391 7.60 -23.53 15.03
C LEU A 391 8.36 -24.47 14.09
N ALA A 392 8.62 -25.72 14.47
CA ALA A 392 9.24 -26.72 13.60
C ALA A 392 8.27 -27.20 12.50
N GLU A 393 6.96 -27.07 12.72
CA GLU A 393 5.92 -27.40 11.73
C GLU A 393 5.62 -26.20 10.79
N VAL A 394 6.17 -25.02 11.09
CA VAL A 394 5.99 -23.81 10.26
C VAL A 394 6.95 -23.85 9.07
N PRO A 395 6.46 -23.66 7.83
CA PRO A 395 7.32 -23.62 6.65
C PRO A 395 8.39 -22.52 6.75
N GLY A 396 9.64 -22.85 6.38
CA GLY A 396 10.74 -21.88 6.33
C GLY A 396 11.80 -22.02 7.41
N ASN A 397 11.82 -23.14 8.16
CA ASN A 397 12.78 -23.40 9.25
C ASN A 397 12.77 -22.29 10.31
N VAL A 398 11.57 -21.92 10.76
CA VAL A 398 11.36 -20.79 11.67
C VAL A 398 11.95 -21.07 13.06
N ASP A 399 12.02 -22.33 13.46
CA ASP A 399 12.61 -22.83 14.71
C ASP A 399 14.15 -22.93 14.68
N ALA A 400 14.78 -22.67 13.52
CA ALA A 400 16.21 -22.88 13.34
C ALA A 400 17.05 -22.00 14.28
N ILE A 401 17.98 -22.65 14.98
CA ILE A 401 18.98 -21.96 15.79
C ILE A 401 19.98 -21.29 14.85
N VAL A 402 20.08 -19.97 14.99
CA VAL A 402 20.98 -19.16 14.20
C VAL A 402 22.23 -18.85 15.02
N ASN A 403 23.36 -19.42 14.59
CA ASN A 403 24.66 -19.11 15.17
C ASN A 403 25.21 -17.78 14.63
N VAL A 404 25.71 -16.95 15.53
CA VAL A 404 26.41 -15.71 15.20
C VAL A 404 27.89 -16.03 15.02
N THR A 405 28.37 -15.80 13.81
CA THR A 405 29.80 -15.83 13.49
C THR A 405 30.24 -14.40 13.21
N THR A 406 31.29 -13.93 13.87
CA THR A 406 31.89 -12.64 13.50
C THR A 406 33.02 -12.89 12.49
N LYS A 407 33.37 -11.87 11.69
CA LYS A 407 34.28 -12.08 10.54
C LYS A 407 35.73 -12.39 10.91
N GLU A 408 36.12 -12.30 12.18
CA GLU A 408 37.46 -12.71 12.63
C GLU A 408 37.61 -14.25 12.68
N ASP A 409 36.50 -14.99 12.81
CA ASP A 409 36.47 -16.46 12.84
C ASP A 409 36.96 -17.10 11.51
N PHE A 410 36.90 -16.36 10.40
CA PHE A 410 37.41 -16.80 9.10
C PHE A 410 38.75 -16.16 8.71
N PHE A 411 39.23 -15.16 9.45
CA PHE A 411 40.46 -14.44 9.14
C PHE A 411 41.64 -14.90 10.00
N LEU A 412 41.39 -15.48 11.18
CA LEU A 412 42.45 -15.86 12.13
C LEU A 412 42.71 -17.37 12.16
N HIS A 413 43.21 -17.89 11.03
CA HIS A 413 44.24 -18.93 11.13
C HIS A 413 45.66 -18.35 11.04
N GLU A 414 45.86 -17.03 10.86
CA GLU A 414 47.20 -16.45 10.70
C GLU A 414 47.53 -15.17 11.48
N LEU A 415 46.64 -14.52 12.25
CA LEU A 415 47.02 -13.33 13.04
C LEU A 415 46.32 -13.28 14.41
N GLU A 416 47.03 -13.59 15.49
CA GLU A 416 46.59 -13.35 16.87
C GLU A 416 46.26 -11.86 17.09
N GLU A 417 44.98 -11.49 17.01
CA GLU A 417 44.37 -10.31 17.62
C GLU A 417 42.84 -10.53 17.58
N PHE A 418 42.32 -11.36 18.51
CA PHE A 418 40.88 -11.46 18.77
C PHE A 418 40.40 -10.09 19.27
N ASN A 419 39.60 -9.40 18.47
CA ASN A 419 39.00 -8.15 18.92
C ASN A 419 37.61 -8.44 19.51
N ASN A 420 37.17 -7.62 20.46
CA ASN A 420 35.82 -7.68 21.07
C ASN A 420 34.73 -7.21 20.10
N GLY A 421 34.80 -7.65 18.84
CA GLY A 421 33.90 -7.26 17.77
C GLY A 421 32.49 -7.77 18.05
N THR A 422 31.54 -6.84 18.17
CA THR A 422 30.13 -7.17 18.16
C THR A 422 29.54 -6.98 16.76
N VAL A 423 28.45 -7.68 16.47
CA VAL A 423 27.70 -7.58 15.22
C VAL A 423 26.22 -7.37 15.52
N ASP A 424 25.55 -6.57 14.70
CA ASP A 424 24.11 -6.42 14.77
C ASP A 424 23.44 -7.24 13.68
N ARG A 425 22.31 -7.84 14.03
CA ARG A 425 21.61 -8.78 13.15
C ARG A 425 20.12 -8.55 13.20
N ARG A 426 19.49 -8.55 12.03
CA ARG A 426 18.04 -8.69 11.93
C ARG A 426 17.69 -10.17 12.04
N HIS A 427 16.74 -10.48 12.91
CA HIS A 427 16.29 -11.85 13.14
C HIS A 427 14.77 -11.88 13.25
N ASN A 428 14.12 -11.59 12.13
CA ASN A 428 12.66 -11.50 12.05
C ASN A 428 12.03 -12.88 12.25
N LEU A 429 10.88 -12.92 12.91
CA LEU A 429 9.99 -14.07 12.89
C LEU A 429 9.06 -13.92 11.69
N ILE A 430 9.13 -14.84 10.72
CA ILE A 430 8.28 -14.82 9.53
C ILE A 430 7.38 -16.05 9.58
N ILE A 431 6.09 -15.84 9.82
CA ILE A 431 5.07 -16.88 9.76
C ILE A 431 4.34 -16.73 8.42
N PRO A 432 4.48 -17.68 7.49
CA PRO A 432 3.88 -17.57 6.17
C PRO A 432 2.34 -17.67 6.24
N PRO A 433 1.63 -17.12 5.24
CA PRO A 433 0.18 -17.29 5.11
C PRO A 433 -0.19 -18.77 4.92
N PRO A 434 -1.46 -19.15 5.17
CA PRO A 434 -1.96 -20.51 4.93
C PRO A 434 -1.70 -20.94 3.48
N SER A 435 -1.14 -22.13 3.30
CA SER A 435 -0.79 -22.68 1.98
C SER A 435 -2.01 -23.18 1.19
N GLY A 436 -3.20 -23.20 1.81
CA GLY A 436 -4.48 -23.62 1.22
C GLY A 436 -5.36 -22.50 0.65
N GLY A 437 -4.93 -21.23 0.71
CA GLY A 437 -5.73 -20.08 0.23
C GLY A 437 -5.39 -19.66 -1.20
N THR A 438 -6.25 -20.02 -2.17
CA THR A 438 -6.51 -19.29 -3.43
C THR A 438 -5.34 -18.58 -4.13
N LEU A 439 -4.35 -19.34 -4.60
CA LEU A 439 -3.66 -19.06 -5.85
C LEU A 439 -3.34 -20.40 -6.50
N GLY A 440 -4.02 -20.68 -7.61
CA GLY A 440 -4.06 -21.99 -8.25
C GLY A 440 -2.68 -22.62 -8.44
N LYS A 441 -2.37 -23.66 -7.66
CA LYS A 441 -1.46 -24.71 -8.08
C LYS A 441 -2.24 -25.71 -8.91
N ILE A 442 -2.05 -25.68 -10.22
CA ILE A 442 -2.34 -26.84 -11.07
C ILE A 442 -1.29 -27.91 -10.71
N CYS A 443 -1.65 -28.83 -9.83
CA CYS A 443 -0.86 -30.03 -9.55
C CYS A 443 -1.09 -31.04 -10.69
N ASN A 444 -0.09 -31.26 -11.55
CA ASN A 444 -0.17 -32.28 -12.62
C ASN A 444 -0.09 -33.74 -12.11
N ASN A 445 -0.03 -33.96 -10.79
CA ASN A 445 0.10 -35.30 -10.20
C ASN A 445 -0.55 -35.37 -8.79
N PRO A 446 -1.56 -36.23 -8.56
CA PRO A 446 -2.33 -36.26 -7.31
C PRO A 446 -1.55 -36.76 -6.07
N VAL A 447 -0.44 -37.48 -6.27
CA VAL A 447 0.33 -38.10 -5.17
C VAL A 447 1.35 -37.13 -4.54
N GLN A 448 1.56 -35.95 -5.12
CA GLN A 448 2.58 -34.99 -4.67
C GLN A 448 2.00 -33.77 -3.93
N CYS A 449 0.68 -33.70 -3.73
CA CYS A 449 0.02 -32.54 -3.11
C CYS A 449 -0.56 -32.85 -1.70
N GLU A 450 -0.25 -34.02 -1.13
CA GLU A 450 -0.70 -34.45 0.21
C GLU A 450 0.28 -34.12 1.36
N ILE A 451 1.45 -33.50 1.12
CA ILE A 451 2.53 -33.49 2.13
C ILE A 451 2.81 -32.15 2.84
N ASP A 452 2.42 -30.96 2.35
CA ASP A 452 2.70 -29.71 3.09
C ASP A 452 1.54 -28.70 3.03
N SER A 453 0.38 -29.02 3.60
CA SER A 453 -0.71 -28.04 3.80
C SER A 453 -0.56 -27.33 5.14
N TRP A 454 0.28 -26.29 5.19
CA TRP A 454 0.31 -25.36 6.32
C TRP A 454 -1.03 -24.63 6.44
N GLU A 455 -1.77 -24.84 7.54
CA GLU A 455 -3.11 -24.29 7.77
C GLU A 455 -3.10 -22.81 8.16
N GLY A 456 -1.94 -22.22 8.44
CA GLY A 456 -1.83 -20.85 8.93
C GLY A 456 -2.07 -20.73 10.44
N LEU A 457 -1.97 -19.50 10.95
CA LEU A 457 -2.36 -19.21 12.32
C LEU A 457 -3.88 -19.24 12.46
N LYS A 458 -4.37 -19.73 13.60
CA LYS A 458 -5.80 -19.66 13.93
C LYS A 458 -6.21 -18.20 14.03
N GLY A 459 -7.41 -17.90 13.55
CA GLY A 459 -8.08 -16.63 13.81
C GLY A 459 -8.54 -16.53 15.26
N ASP A 460 -8.76 -15.29 15.74
CA ASP A 460 -9.23 -14.97 17.09
C ASP A 460 -8.42 -15.58 18.24
N ALA A 461 -7.14 -15.80 18.00
CA ALA A 461 -6.21 -16.43 18.91
C ALA A 461 -5.17 -15.42 19.43
N LYS A 462 -4.58 -15.75 20.58
CA LYS A 462 -3.41 -15.04 21.10
C LYS A 462 -2.21 -15.96 21.00
N TYR A 463 -1.10 -15.47 20.46
CA TYR A 463 0.15 -16.22 20.45
C TYR A 463 1.22 -15.47 21.23
N LEU A 464 2.10 -16.24 21.86
CA LEU A 464 3.30 -15.76 22.52
C LEU A 464 4.51 -16.30 21.76
N PHE A 465 5.39 -15.40 21.36
CA PHE A 465 6.67 -15.74 20.74
C PHE A 465 7.80 -15.24 21.62
N ARG A 466 8.77 -16.12 21.87
CA ARG A 466 9.94 -15.85 22.68
C ARG A 466 11.19 -15.93 21.82
N LEU A 467 11.86 -14.80 21.68
CA LEU A 467 13.22 -14.73 21.16
C LEU A 467 14.20 -15.02 22.29
N THR A 468 14.92 -16.12 22.20
CA THR A 468 15.98 -16.49 23.14
C THR A 468 17.33 -16.21 22.49
N ILE A 469 18.16 -15.43 23.17
CA ILE A 469 19.52 -15.12 22.76
C ILE A 469 20.47 -15.63 23.84
N THR A 470 21.32 -16.58 23.50
CA THR A 470 22.31 -17.13 24.44
C THR A 470 23.70 -16.75 23.96
N CYS A 471 24.44 -16.00 24.77
CA CYS A 471 25.79 -15.51 24.48
C CYS A 471 26.79 -15.99 25.56
N PRO A 472 28.06 -16.22 25.20
CA PRO A 472 29.09 -16.55 26.19
C PRO A 472 29.33 -15.38 27.17
N SER A 473 29.50 -15.67 28.46
CA SER A 473 29.61 -14.65 29.52
C SER A 473 30.98 -13.99 29.62
N SER A 474 32.06 -14.68 29.24
CA SER A 474 33.43 -14.14 29.16
C SER A 474 34.07 -14.43 27.80
N ASP A 475 35.00 -13.57 27.40
CA ASP A 475 35.77 -13.71 26.16
C ASP A 475 36.81 -14.86 26.25
N GLU A 476 37.04 -15.42 27.45
CA GLU A 476 38.06 -16.44 27.75
C GLU A 476 37.62 -17.89 27.45
N VAL A 477 36.33 -18.17 27.21
CA VAL A 477 35.83 -19.56 27.05
C VAL A 477 36.06 -20.12 25.63
N LEU A 478 36.50 -19.30 24.68
CA LEU A 478 36.77 -19.74 23.31
C LEU A 478 38.05 -20.58 23.17
N ASP A 479 38.99 -20.48 24.11
CA ASP A 479 40.25 -21.23 24.07
C ASP A 479 40.08 -22.73 24.40
N GLU A 480 39.13 -23.12 25.25
CA GLU A 480 38.92 -24.52 25.64
C GLU A 480 37.94 -25.28 24.72
N PHE A 481 37.18 -24.58 23.87
CA PHE A 481 36.15 -25.20 23.02
C PHE A 481 36.75 -26.11 21.94
N ASN A 482 38.00 -25.89 21.55
CA ASN A 482 38.68 -26.66 20.50
C ASN A 482 39.36 -27.95 20.99
N GLU A 483 39.60 -28.13 22.30
CA GLU A 483 40.42 -29.25 22.78
C GLU A 483 39.67 -30.34 23.56
N THR A 484 38.49 -30.09 24.14
CA THR A 484 37.84 -31.14 24.98
C THR A 484 36.32 -31.29 24.88
N GLY A 485 35.60 -30.49 24.09
CA GLY A 485 34.14 -30.58 24.03
C GLY A 485 33.45 -30.32 25.38
N ALA A 486 34.07 -29.46 26.21
CA ALA A 486 33.51 -29.05 27.49
C ALA A 486 32.30 -28.12 27.28
N VAL A 487 31.26 -28.36 28.08
CA VAL A 487 30.02 -27.58 28.14
C VAL A 487 30.35 -26.14 28.57
N LEU A 488 29.89 -25.13 27.81
CA LEU A 488 29.90 -23.72 28.23
C LEU A 488 29.21 -23.60 29.59
N THR A 489 29.98 -23.47 30.68
CA THR A 489 29.41 -23.42 32.04
C THR A 489 28.93 -22.02 32.43
N ASP A 490 29.24 -20.99 31.65
CA ASP A 490 28.85 -19.61 31.96
C ASP A 490 28.40 -18.89 30.68
N SER A 491 27.08 -18.68 30.56
CA SER A 491 26.43 -18.07 29.40
C SER A 491 25.34 -17.11 29.86
N VAL A 492 25.26 -15.94 29.25
CA VAL A 492 24.19 -14.97 29.46
C VAL A 492 23.05 -15.30 28.50
N THR A 493 21.88 -15.60 29.05
CA THR A 493 20.64 -15.78 28.27
C THR A 493 19.77 -14.54 28.41
N ALA A 494 19.37 -13.97 27.27
CA ALA A 494 18.46 -12.84 27.17
C ALA A 494 17.19 -13.32 26.46
N THR A 495 16.03 -13.01 27.03
CA THR A 495 14.73 -13.40 26.47
C THR A 495 13.85 -12.19 26.22
N SER A 496 13.23 -12.16 25.04
CA SER A 496 12.23 -11.16 24.68
C SER A 496 10.93 -11.85 24.28
N ASP A 497 9.84 -11.49 24.95
CA ASP A 497 8.51 -12.07 24.76
C ASP A 497 7.63 -11.08 24.01
N VAL A 498 7.06 -11.52 22.90
CA VAL A 498 6.20 -10.73 22.02
C VAL A 498 4.88 -11.44 21.85
N ILE A 499 3.78 -10.72 22.07
CA ILE A 499 2.43 -11.23 21.84
C ILE A 499 1.91 -10.77 20.48
N ILE A 500 1.05 -11.58 19.88
CA ILE A 500 0.18 -11.20 18.77
C ILE A 500 -1.26 -11.60 19.10
N GLU A 501 -2.22 -10.82 18.63
CA GLU A 501 -3.66 -11.17 18.67
C GLU A 501 -4.13 -11.24 17.22
N THR A 502 -4.62 -12.40 16.78
CA THR A 502 -5.14 -12.58 15.42
C THR A 502 -6.63 -12.27 15.37
N ASN A 503 -7.12 -11.86 14.21
CA ASN A 503 -8.54 -11.69 13.91
C ASN A 503 -8.97 -12.72 12.86
N ALA A 504 -9.98 -13.53 13.17
CA ALA A 504 -10.46 -14.52 12.21
C ALA A 504 -11.20 -13.84 11.06
N PRO A 505 -11.04 -14.33 9.82
CA PRO A 505 -11.97 -13.94 8.77
C PRO A 505 -13.39 -14.46 9.07
N PRO A 506 -14.44 -13.74 8.65
CA PRO A 506 -15.82 -14.23 8.75
C PRO A 506 -15.98 -15.60 8.10
N SER A 507 -16.80 -16.47 8.71
CA SER A 507 -17.18 -17.76 8.14
C SER A 507 -18.24 -17.56 7.05
N VAL A 508 -17.77 -17.37 5.82
CA VAL A 508 -18.61 -17.16 4.64
C VAL A 508 -19.29 -18.45 4.21
N GLN A 509 -20.57 -18.35 3.88
CA GLN A 509 -21.41 -19.48 3.49
C GLN A 509 -21.33 -19.75 1.98
N ASP A 510 -21.74 -20.95 1.56
CA ASP A 510 -21.72 -21.36 0.15
C ASP A 510 -22.46 -20.36 -0.76
N LEU A 511 -21.92 -20.18 -1.97
CA LEU A 511 -22.49 -19.32 -3.00
C LEU A 511 -23.34 -20.15 -3.96
N GLU A 512 -24.62 -19.80 -4.08
CA GLU A 512 -25.53 -20.28 -5.11
C GLU A 512 -25.59 -19.28 -6.27
N VAL A 513 -25.52 -19.76 -7.52
CA VAL A 513 -25.71 -18.92 -8.71
C VAL A 513 -26.70 -19.58 -9.66
N ALA A 514 -27.72 -18.82 -10.09
CA ALA A 514 -28.77 -19.31 -10.99
C ALA A 514 -29.07 -18.28 -12.11
N PRO A 515 -29.27 -18.70 -13.37
CA PRO A 515 -29.19 -20.08 -13.89
C PRO A 515 -27.74 -20.61 -13.93
N SER A 516 -27.56 -21.93 -14.12
CA SER A 516 -26.24 -22.58 -14.21
C SER A 516 -25.51 -22.34 -15.53
N ASP A 517 -26.26 -21.91 -16.55
CA ASP A 517 -25.77 -21.61 -17.89
C ASP A 517 -26.55 -20.43 -18.51
N GLY A 518 -25.95 -19.79 -19.52
CA GLY A 518 -26.61 -18.70 -20.22
C GLY A 518 -25.79 -18.05 -21.32
N ASP A 519 -26.40 -17.06 -21.95
CA ASP A 519 -25.79 -16.22 -22.96
C ASP A 519 -24.95 -15.11 -22.30
N ALA A 520 -23.68 -15.00 -22.70
CA ALA A 520 -22.73 -14.01 -22.18
C ALA A 520 -23.26 -12.58 -22.39
N PHE A 521 -23.07 -11.73 -21.38
CA PHE A 521 -23.51 -10.32 -21.34
C PHE A 521 -25.03 -10.07 -21.43
N LEU A 522 -25.84 -11.09 -21.70
CA LEU A 522 -27.29 -10.98 -21.86
C LEU A 522 -28.06 -11.65 -20.73
N THR A 523 -27.64 -12.84 -20.32
CA THR A 523 -28.31 -13.59 -19.26
C THR A 523 -28.02 -12.95 -17.91
N LYS A 524 -29.07 -12.72 -17.14
CA LYS A 524 -28.96 -12.24 -15.77
C LYS A 524 -28.85 -13.43 -14.82
N PHE A 525 -27.75 -13.44 -14.06
CA PHE A 525 -27.42 -14.44 -13.07
C PHE A 525 -27.66 -13.87 -11.67
N ILE A 526 -28.33 -14.64 -10.83
CA ILE A 526 -28.60 -14.29 -9.42
C ILE A 526 -27.57 -15.01 -8.57
N PHE A 527 -26.74 -14.24 -7.89
CA PHE A 527 -25.78 -14.68 -6.89
C PHE A 527 -26.45 -14.60 -5.52
N LYS A 528 -26.35 -15.65 -4.71
CA LYS A 528 -26.98 -15.71 -3.39
C LYS A 528 -26.12 -16.50 -2.42
N THR A 529 -25.92 -15.96 -1.23
CA THR A 529 -25.27 -16.64 -0.11
C THR A 529 -26.11 -16.48 1.16
N SER A 530 -25.78 -17.21 2.22
CA SER A 530 -26.32 -16.99 3.56
C SER A 530 -25.45 -16.01 4.34
N LYS A 531 -25.95 -15.47 5.46
CA LYS A 531 -25.18 -14.53 6.28
C LYS A 531 -23.93 -15.24 6.83
N ALA A 532 -22.77 -14.65 6.63
CA ALA A 532 -21.52 -15.07 7.23
C ALA A 532 -21.62 -14.97 8.76
N GLU A 533 -21.01 -15.94 9.43
CA GLU A 533 -20.89 -15.96 10.88
C GLU A 533 -19.56 -15.33 11.28
N ASP A 534 -19.59 -14.40 12.23
CA ASP A 534 -18.41 -13.69 12.69
C ASP A 534 -18.56 -13.35 14.17
N LYS A 535 -17.47 -12.93 14.81
CA LYS A 535 -17.43 -12.54 16.21
C LYS A 535 -18.31 -11.32 16.49
N ASP A 536 -18.96 -11.34 17.65
CA ASP A 536 -19.84 -10.25 18.08
C ASP A 536 -19.09 -8.91 18.11
N GLY A 537 -19.59 -7.97 17.31
CA GLY A 537 -19.05 -6.60 17.22
C GLY A 537 -18.11 -6.36 16.04
N ASP A 538 -17.79 -7.37 15.22
CA ASP A 538 -16.86 -7.23 14.09
C ASP A 538 -17.57 -7.06 12.73
N GLY A 539 -18.90 -7.25 12.68
CA GLY A 539 -19.78 -6.77 11.58
C GLY A 539 -20.05 -5.26 11.65
N PRO A 540 -20.53 -4.60 10.57
CA PRO A 540 -21.17 -5.18 9.39
C PRO A 540 -20.18 -5.90 8.45
N ILE A 541 -20.66 -6.94 7.77
CA ILE A 541 -19.83 -7.72 6.85
C ILE A 541 -19.94 -7.16 5.45
N LEU A 542 -18.81 -6.88 4.81
CA LEU A 542 -18.75 -6.48 3.41
C LEU A 542 -18.67 -7.73 2.52
N TYR A 543 -19.73 -8.01 1.78
CA TYR A 543 -19.76 -9.09 0.78
C TYR A 543 -19.26 -8.59 -0.57
N LYS A 544 -18.26 -9.26 -1.12
CA LYS A 544 -17.77 -9.06 -2.48
C LYS A 544 -18.20 -10.24 -3.34
N PHE A 545 -19.07 -9.99 -4.30
CA PHE A 545 -19.47 -10.98 -5.28
C PHE A 545 -18.62 -10.82 -6.54
N GLY A 546 -18.12 -11.91 -7.08
CA GLY A 546 -17.24 -11.84 -8.24
C GLY A 546 -17.07 -13.16 -8.96
N TYR A 547 -16.17 -13.13 -9.95
CA TYR A 547 -15.75 -14.30 -10.69
C TYR A 547 -14.30 -14.19 -11.14
N ILE A 548 -13.67 -15.31 -11.45
CA ILE A 548 -12.29 -15.38 -11.93
C ILE A 548 -12.30 -15.43 -13.46
N LEU A 549 -11.56 -14.54 -14.11
CA LEU A 549 -11.38 -14.50 -15.56
C LEU A 549 -9.92 -14.22 -15.91
N GLY A 550 -9.28 -15.08 -16.71
CA GLY A 550 -7.90 -14.89 -17.15
C GLY A 550 -6.89 -14.75 -16.00
N ASN A 551 -7.06 -15.54 -14.93
CA ASN A 551 -6.30 -15.47 -13.67
C ASN A 551 -6.41 -14.14 -12.90
N ARG A 552 -7.48 -13.36 -13.13
CA ARG A 552 -7.78 -12.14 -12.38
C ARG A 552 -9.16 -12.24 -11.73
N ASP A 553 -9.27 -11.76 -10.51
CA ASP A 553 -10.55 -11.58 -9.84
C ASP A 553 -11.29 -10.38 -10.43
N VAL A 554 -12.53 -10.61 -10.86
CA VAL A 554 -13.44 -9.57 -11.33
C VAL A 554 -14.54 -9.39 -10.29
N ILE A 555 -14.50 -8.24 -9.62
CA ILE A 555 -15.48 -7.87 -8.60
C ILE A 555 -16.69 -7.24 -9.27
N LEU A 556 -17.83 -7.92 -9.16
CA LEU A 556 -19.12 -7.42 -9.62
C LEU A 556 -19.62 -6.33 -8.67
N TRP A 557 -19.70 -6.65 -7.38
CA TRP A 557 -20.26 -5.77 -6.35
C TRP A 557 -19.55 -5.93 -5.00
N ASN A 558 -19.49 -4.82 -4.25
CA ASN A 558 -19.07 -4.76 -2.85
C ASN A 558 -20.23 -4.21 -2.02
N LEU A 559 -20.90 -5.05 -1.23
CA LEU A 559 -22.15 -4.70 -0.56
C LEU A 559 -22.09 -5.04 0.93
N GLY A 560 -22.39 -4.08 1.80
CA GLY A 560 -22.44 -4.31 3.25
C GLY A 560 -23.76 -4.98 3.67
N ASP A 561 -23.67 -6.12 4.35
CA ASP A 561 -24.79 -6.93 4.84
C ASP A 561 -25.82 -7.36 3.77
N VAL A 562 -25.45 -7.33 2.49
CA VAL A 562 -26.30 -7.80 1.38
C VAL A 562 -25.83 -9.17 0.91
N THR A 563 -26.74 -10.14 0.94
CA THR A 563 -26.44 -11.55 0.69
C THR A 563 -26.86 -12.04 -0.68
N ASN A 564 -27.35 -11.16 -1.56
CA ASN A 564 -27.72 -11.50 -2.93
C ASN A 564 -27.46 -10.32 -3.89
N CYS A 565 -27.15 -10.64 -5.14
CA CYS A 565 -27.06 -9.65 -6.21
C CYS A 565 -27.33 -10.27 -7.58
N GLU A 566 -27.73 -9.46 -8.55
CA GLU A 566 -27.91 -9.87 -9.94
C GLU A 566 -26.78 -9.33 -10.82
N ALA A 567 -26.22 -10.12 -11.74
CA ALA A 567 -25.19 -9.64 -12.66
C ALA A 567 -25.21 -10.40 -14.00
N THR A 568 -24.60 -9.82 -15.03
CA THR A 568 -24.32 -10.55 -16.28
C THR A 568 -22.87 -11.04 -16.26
N LEU A 569 -22.64 -12.21 -16.87
CA LEU A 569 -21.32 -12.85 -16.92
C LEU A 569 -20.72 -12.80 -18.32
N PRO A 570 -19.38 -12.72 -18.44
CA PRO A 570 -18.68 -12.75 -19.72
C PRO A 570 -18.57 -14.16 -20.29
N TYR A 571 -17.96 -14.27 -21.47
CA TYR A 571 -17.63 -15.55 -22.08
C TYR A 571 -16.25 -16.06 -21.65
N SER A 572 -16.14 -17.37 -21.44
CA SER A 572 -14.89 -18.09 -21.23
C SER A 572 -15.05 -19.52 -21.74
N GLU A 573 -14.06 -20.03 -22.47
CA GLU A 573 -14.07 -21.42 -22.97
C GLU A 573 -14.05 -22.45 -21.84
N ASP A 574 -13.37 -22.14 -20.74
CA ASP A 574 -13.24 -23.02 -19.57
C ASP A 574 -14.42 -22.87 -18.58
N GLY A 575 -15.38 -22.00 -18.88
CA GLY A 575 -16.41 -21.55 -17.95
C GLY A 575 -15.92 -20.43 -17.01
N ILE A 576 -16.84 -19.89 -16.23
CA ILE A 576 -16.62 -18.76 -15.31
C ILE A 576 -16.71 -19.24 -13.87
N GLN A 577 -15.58 -19.27 -13.18
CA GLN A 577 -15.53 -19.66 -11.76
C GLN A 577 -16.01 -18.50 -10.89
N THR A 578 -17.16 -18.66 -10.25
CA THR A 578 -17.73 -17.62 -9.37
C THR A 578 -17.13 -17.70 -7.95
N PHE A 579 -17.23 -16.62 -7.19
CA PHE A 579 -16.86 -16.60 -5.78
C PHE A 579 -17.63 -15.52 -5.00
N VAL A 580 -17.66 -15.72 -3.68
CA VAL A 580 -18.07 -14.71 -2.71
C VAL A 580 -16.96 -14.56 -1.67
N GLU A 581 -16.64 -13.33 -1.31
CA GLU A 581 -15.72 -12.98 -0.24
C GLU A 581 -16.48 -12.14 0.79
N GLY A 582 -16.29 -12.40 2.07
CA GLY A 582 -16.91 -11.66 3.17
C GLY A 582 -15.82 -11.10 4.06
N CYS A 583 -15.77 -9.77 4.23
CA CYS A 583 -14.79 -9.09 5.05
C CYS A 583 -15.43 -8.40 6.25
N ASP A 584 -14.79 -8.48 7.41
CA ASP A 584 -15.18 -7.73 8.60
C ASP A 584 -14.64 -6.28 8.60
N ASN A 585 -14.91 -5.55 9.68
CA ASN A 585 -14.46 -4.17 9.86
C ASN A 585 -12.94 -4.01 10.05
N PHE A 586 -12.21 -5.09 10.37
CA PHE A 586 -10.75 -5.12 10.42
C PHE A 586 -10.14 -5.55 9.08
N ASN A 587 -10.96 -5.72 8.04
CA ASN A 587 -10.58 -6.15 6.70
C ASN A 587 -9.93 -7.55 6.68
N SER A 588 -10.34 -8.43 7.61
CA SER A 588 -10.07 -9.87 7.50
C SER A 588 -11.17 -10.50 6.66
N CYS A 589 -10.79 -11.21 5.60
CA CYS A 589 -11.71 -11.66 4.56
C CYS A 589 -11.68 -13.19 4.43
N GLY A 590 -12.87 -13.80 4.50
CA GLY A 590 -13.08 -15.21 4.15
C GLY A 590 -13.56 -15.31 2.71
N ARG A 591 -13.11 -16.31 1.95
CA ARG A 591 -13.52 -16.50 0.55
C ARG A 591 -13.98 -17.91 0.29
N VAL A 592 -15.10 -18.04 -0.41
CA VAL A 592 -15.65 -19.31 -0.88
C VAL A 592 -15.82 -19.28 -2.39
N LEU A 593 -15.34 -20.34 -3.06
CA LEU A 593 -15.57 -20.54 -4.50
C LEU A 593 -16.99 -21.06 -4.71
N GLY A 594 -17.72 -20.43 -5.62
CA GLY A 594 -19.06 -20.83 -6.03
C GLY A 594 -19.06 -21.86 -7.18
N PRO A 595 -20.22 -22.07 -7.82
CA PRO A 595 -20.32 -22.94 -8.98
C PRO A 595 -19.57 -22.37 -10.20
N LEU A 596 -19.09 -23.28 -11.06
CA LEU A 596 -18.59 -22.96 -12.39
C LEU A 596 -19.77 -22.73 -13.34
N ILE A 597 -19.89 -21.52 -13.90
CA ILE A 597 -20.99 -21.13 -14.78
C ILE A 597 -20.57 -21.21 -16.25
N GLN A 598 -21.42 -21.85 -17.06
CA GLN A 598 -21.16 -22.02 -18.49
C GLN A 598 -21.84 -20.93 -19.30
N THR A 599 -21.06 -20.10 -19.98
CA THR A 599 -21.57 -19.01 -20.82
C THR A 599 -21.25 -19.27 -22.28
N LYS A 600 -22.14 -18.82 -23.18
CA LYS A 600 -21.92 -18.90 -24.63
C LYS A 600 -21.93 -17.51 -25.25
N LEU A 601 -21.08 -17.28 -26.25
CA LEU A 601 -21.18 -16.08 -27.07
C LEU A 601 -22.49 -16.13 -27.87
N PRO A 602 -23.39 -15.14 -27.72
CA PRO A 602 -24.66 -15.17 -28.42
C PRO A 602 -24.48 -14.92 -29.93
N GLU A 603 -25.22 -15.63 -30.77
CA GLU A 603 -25.17 -15.46 -32.23
C GLU A 603 -25.77 -14.09 -32.63
N GLY A 604 -24.99 -13.24 -33.31
CA GLY A 604 -25.48 -11.96 -33.83
C GLY A 604 -25.40 -10.77 -32.86
N VAL A 605 -24.61 -10.88 -31.79
CA VAL A 605 -24.36 -9.76 -30.87
C VAL A 605 -23.54 -8.67 -31.54
N ASP A 606 -24.03 -7.44 -31.47
CA ASP A 606 -23.30 -6.27 -31.91
C ASP A 606 -22.17 -5.96 -30.92
N LEU A 607 -20.93 -6.30 -31.29
CA LEU A 607 -19.74 -5.95 -30.51
C LEU A 607 -19.68 -4.44 -30.22
N GLN A 608 -20.17 -3.60 -31.14
CA GLN A 608 -20.23 -2.16 -30.90
C GLN A 608 -21.15 -1.81 -29.73
N ALA A 609 -22.28 -2.50 -29.57
CA ALA A 609 -23.19 -2.30 -28.45
C ALA A 609 -22.56 -2.71 -27.11
N ILE A 610 -21.74 -3.77 -27.09
CA ILE A 610 -20.97 -4.15 -25.89
C ILE A 610 -19.86 -3.14 -25.61
N LEU A 611 -19.12 -2.70 -26.64
CA LEU A 611 -18.07 -1.69 -26.51
C LEU A 611 -18.61 -0.34 -26.02
N GLN A 612 -19.88 -0.01 -26.28
CA GLN A 612 -20.49 1.18 -25.69
C GLN A 612 -20.42 1.19 -24.15
N ARG A 613 -20.44 0.04 -23.47
CA ARG A 613 -20.29 -0.01 -22.00
C ARG A 613 -18.96 0.60 -21.54
N PHE A 614 -17.88 0.22 -22.19
CA PHE A 614 -16.55 0.79 -21.97
C PHE A 614 -16.54 2.28 -22.30
N LEU A 615 -17.06 2.66 -23.47
CA LEU A 615 -17.06 4.06 -23.93
C LEU A 615 -17.86 4.99 -23.00
N THR A 616 -19.03 4.57 -22.53
CA THR A 616 -19.87 5.34 -21.61
C THR A 616 -19.13 5.59 -20.28
N ARG A 617 -18.45 4.58 -19.72
CA ARG A 617 -17.68 4.72 -18.48
C ARG A 617 -16.43 5.58 -18.65
N MET A 618 -15.73 5.43 -19.79
CA MET A 618 -14.62 6.33 -20.14
C MET A 618 -15.08 7.79 -20.21
N ASN A 619 -16.25 8.06 -20.82
CA ASN A 619 -16.82 9.41 -20.91
C ASN A 619 -17.21 9.99 -19.56
N ALA A 620 -17.62 9.13 -18.63
CA ALA A 620 -17.94 9.50 -17.25
C ALA A 620 -16.70 9.81 -16.40
N ALA A 621 -15.50 9.43 -16.88
CA ALA A 621 -14.27 9.34 -16.09
C ALA A 621 -14.41 8.39 -14.89
N ASP A 622 -15.12 7.27 -15.08
CA ASP A 622 -15.16 6.12 -14.16
C ASP A 622 -14.12 5.08 -14.63
N TYR A 623 -12.83 5.43 -14.54
CA TYR A 623 -11.77 4.67 -15.18
C TYR A 623 -11.60 3.27 -14.59
N SER A 624 -11.71 3.12 -13.27
CA SER A 624 -11.69 1.82 -12.59
C SER A 624 -12.64 0.79 -13.24
N ARG A 625 -13.90 1.16 -13.44
CA ARG A 625 -14.89 0.29 -14.08
C ARG A 625 -14.73 0.26 -15.60
N ALA A 626 -14.29 1.33 -16.24
CA ALA A 626 -14.03 1.33 -17.68
C ALA A 626 -12.94 0.31 -18.06
N PHE A 627 -11.78 0.36 -17.41
CA PHE A 627 -10.68 -0.55 -17.70
C PHE A 627 -11.03 -2.01 -17.36
N LEU A 628 -11.80 -2.23 -16.29
CA LEU A 628 -12.35 -3.55 -15.97
C LEU A 628 -13.25 -4.07 -17.10
N GLU A 629 -14.17 -3.26 -17.61
CA GLU A 629 -15.04 -3.62 -18.75
C GLU A 629 -14.22 -3.89 -20.01
N GLY A 630 -13.23 -3.04 -20.31
CA GLY A 630 -12.30 -3.24 -21.42
C GLY A 630 -11.58 -4.58 -21.35
N PHE A 631 -11.10 -4.96 -20.15
CA PHE A 631 -10.46 -6.25 -19.89
C PHE A 631 -11.41 -7.41 -20.10
N VAL A 632 -12.61 -7.34 -19.51
CA VAL A 632 -13.63 -8.40 -19.61
C VAL A 632 -14.08 -8.62 -21.06
N ILE A 633 -14.27 -7.55 -21.82
CA ILE A 633 -14.62 -7.61 -23.25
C ILE A 633 -13.48 -8.25 -24.05
N LEU A 634 -12.24 -7.77 -23.86
CA LEU A 634 -11.08 -8.30 -24.59
C LEU A 634 -10.88 -9.80 -24.35
N GLN A 635 -10.98 -10.26 -23.09
CA GLN A 635 -10.86 -11.68 -22.76
C GLN A 635 -11.99 -12.52 -23.35
N SER A 636 -13.21 -11.99 -23.42
CA SER A 636 -14.36 -12.70 -23.98
C SER A 636 -14.25 -12.90 -25.50
N TYR A 637 -13.55 -12.01 -26.21
CA TYR A 637 -13.46 -12.01 -27.68
C TYR A 637 -12.06 -12.36 -28.23
N LYS A 638 -11.18 -12.89 -27.37
CA LYS A 638 -9.77 -13.18 -27.64
C LYS A 638 -9.51 -13.98 -28.92
N SER A 639 -10.44 -14.83 -29.36
CA SER A 639 -10.26 -15.70 -30.53
C SER A 639 -10.76 -15.14 -31.87
N GLN A 640 -11.61 -14.11 -31.88
CA GLN A 640 -12.30 -13.65 -33.10
C GLN A 640 -11.95 -12.21 -33.52
N GLU A 641 -11.85 -11.28 -32.57
CA GLU A 641 -11.73 -9.83 -32.85
C GLU A 641 -10.81 -9.09 -31.84
N GLU A 642 -9.80 -9.78 -31.31
CA GLU A 642 -8.92 -9.26 -30.26
C GLU A 642 -8.19 -7.97 -30.67
N ASN A 643 -7.56 -7.97 -31.86
CA ASN A 643 -6.77 -6.83 -32.32
C ASN A 643 -7.63 -5.57 -32.58
N SER A 644 -8.80 -5.72 -33.21
CA SER A 644 -9.71 -4.60 -33.47
C SER A 644 -10.30 -4.05 -32.17
N THR A 645 -10.66 -4.92 -31.23
CA THR A 645 -11.14 -4.53 -29.90
C THR A 645 -10.08 -3.74 -29.13
N ARG A 646 -8.84 -4.24 -29.15
CA ARG A 646 -7.70 -3.59 -28.50
C ARG A 646 -7.36 -2.23 -29.10
N GLU A 647 -7.45 -2.10 -30.41
CA GLU A 647 -7.25 -0.82 -31.11
C GLU A 647 -8.31 0.21 -30.70
N VAL A 648 -9.58 -0.18 -30.61
CA VAL A 648 -10.67 0.73 -30.16
C VAL A 648 -10.45 1.19 -28.72
N ILE A 649 -10.11 0.25 -27.81
CA ILE A 649 -9.81 0.58 -26.40
C ILE A 649 -8.61 1.53 -26.33
N SER A 650 -7.50 1.19 -26.99
CA SER A 650 -6.29 2.01 -27.01
C SER A 650 -6.54 3.41 -27.57
N HIS A 651 -7.29 3.51 -28.67
CA HIS A 651 -7.64 4.79 -29.27
C HIS A 651 -8.44 5.66 -28.31
N ARG A 652 -9.45 5.09 -27.63
CA ARG A 652 -10.26 5.85 -26.67
C ARG A 652 -9.45 6.34 -25.47
N VAL A 653 -8.59 5.49 -24.92
CA VAL A 653 -7.69 5.88 -23.82
C VAL A 653 -6.79 7.03 -24.26
N ALA A 654 -6.21 6.95 -25.47
CA ALA A 654 -5.39 8.03 -26.02
C ALA A 654 -6.16 9.36 -26.18
N GLU A 655 -7.39 9.31 -26.68
CA GLU A 655 -8.25 10.50 -26.80
C GLU A 655 -8.52 11.15 -25.43
N GLU A 656 -8.75 10.35 -24.39
CA GLU A 656 -9.04 10.88 -23.06
C GLU A 656 -7.81 11.54 -22.44
N ILE A 657 -6.63 10.94 -22.60
CA ILE A 657 -5.37 11.56 -22.18
C ILE A 657 -5.15 12.88 -22.92
N ASP A 658 -5.42 12.92 -24.24
CA ASP A 658 -5.30 14.15 -25.03
C ASP A 658 -6.25 15.26 -24.56
N LYS A 659 -7.43 14.92 -24.04
CA LYS A 659 -8.33 15.93 -23.45
C LYS A 659 -7.72 16.54 -22.20
N LEU A 660 -7.16 15.72 -21.31
CA LEU A 660 -6.50 16.19 -20.09
C LEU A 660 -5.26 17.03 -20.42
N LEU A 661 -4.45 16.58 -21.38
CA LEU A 661 -3.28 17.30 -21.88
C LEU A 661 -3.61 18.64 -22.57
N LYS A 662 -4.86 18.92 -22.94
CA LYS A 662 -5.28 20.20 -23.52
C LYS A 662 -5.76 21.24 -22.50
N LEU A 663 -5.97 20.84 -21.24
CA LEU A 663 -6.29 21.80 -20.16
C LEU A 663 -5.14 22.79 -20.02
N GLU A 664 -5.37 24.06 -19.68
CA GLU A 664 -4.26 25.02 -19.45
C GLU A 664 -3.72 24.90 -18.03
N ASP A 665 -4.62 24.89 -17.04
CA ASP A 665 -4.34 24.66 -15.62
C ASP A 665 -5.22 23.51 -15.07
N TYR A 666 -4.72 22.79 -14.07
CA TYR A 666 -5.45 21.71 -13.42
C TYR A 666 -6.05 22.15 -12.08
N THR A 667 -7.38 22.07 -11.96
CA THR A 667 -8.06 22.09 -10.66
C THR A 667 -7.74 20.83 -9.84
N ASP A 668 -7.92 20.88 -8.51
CA ASP A 668 -7.70 19.72 -7.62
C ASP A 668 -8.51 18.49 -8.10
N ASP A 669 -9.76 18.66 -8.52
CA ASP A 669 -10.60 17.57 -9.07
C ASP A 669 -10.02 16.98 -10.37
N GLN A 670 -9.52 17.82 -11.27
CA GLN A 670 -8.92 17.36 -12.53
C GLN A 670 -7.61 16.61 -12.31
N LYS A 671 -6.82 16.98 -11.30
CA LYS A 671 -5.61 16.23 -10.92
C LYS A 671 -5.96 14.83 -10.43
N ILE A 672 -7.01 14.71 -9.61
CA ILE A 672 -7.46 13.41 -9.11
C ILE A 672 -7.95 12.53 -10.27
N ILE A 673 -8.76 13.08 -11.19
CA ILE A 673 -9.21 12.38 -12.38
C ILE A 673 -8.02 11.92 -13.25
N ALA A 674 -7.02 12.78 -13.44
CA ALA A 674 -5.84 12.44 -14.23
C ALA A 674 -4.99 11.35 -13.56
N ASN A 675 -4.82 11.40 -12.23
CA ASN A 675 -4.11 10.37 -11.48
C ASN A 675 -4.86 9.02 -11.54
N ASP A 676 -6.19 9.02 -11.40
CA ASP A 676 -7.03 7.82 -11.52
C ASP A 676 -6.90 7.17 -12.92
N LEU A 677 -6.85 7.98 -13.98
CA LEU A 677 -6.60 7.47 -15.34
C LEU A 677 -5.23 6.79 -15.45
N MET A 678 -4.17 7.43 -14.93
CA MET A 678 -2.81 6.89 -15.02
C MET A 678 -2.65 5.59 -14.24
N GLU A 679 -3.24 5.51 -13.06
CA GLU A 679 -3.27 4.30 -12.23
C GLU A 679 -3.94 3.14 -12.98
N ASN A 680 -5.13 3.38 -13.55
CA ASN A 680 -5.84 2.34 -14.29
C ASN A 680 -5.13 1.91 -15.58
N VAL A 681 -4.43 2.82 -16.26
CA VAL A 681 -3.54 2.43 -17.38
C VAL A 681 -2.46 1.47 -16.86
N ASN A 682 -1.78 1.81 -15.76
CA ASN A 682 -0.72 0.97 -15.20
C ASN A 682 -1.23 -0.42 -14.79
N ASP A 683 -2.33 -0.48 -14.05
CA ASP A 683 -2.89 -1.71 -13.47
C ASP A 683 -3.43 -2.71 -14.52
N TYR A 684 -3.87 -2.20 -15.66
CA TYR A 684 -4.47 -3.03 -16.72
C TYR A 684 -3.58 -3.21 -17.94
N ASN A 685 -2.47 -2.48 -18.08
CA ASN A 685 -1.63 -2.59 -19.28
C ASN A 685 -1.06 -4.00 -19.51
N SER A 686 -0.76 -4.74 -18.43
CA SER A 686 -0.29 -6.13 -18.52
C SER A 686 -1.32 -7.09 -19.13
N HIS A 687 -2.60 -6.71 -19.14
CA HIS A 687 -3.70 -7.52 -19.68
C HIS A 687 -4.29 -6.95 -20.97
N LEU A 688 -4.33 -5.63 -21.11
CA LEU A 688 -4.88 -4.94 -22.27
C LEU A 688 -3.86 -4.74 -23.40
N GLU A 689 -2.56 -4.77 -23.08
CA GLU A 689 -1.47 -4.52 -24.03
C GLU A 689 -1.70 -3.22 -24.82
N LEU A 690 -1.86 -2.10 -24.11
CA LEU A 690 -2.20 -0.82 -24.74
C LEU A 690 -1.09 -0.38 -25.70
N SER A 691 -1.49 0.32 -26.78
CA SER A 691 -0.54 0.76 -27.80
C SER A 691 0.59 1.65 -27.23
N GLU A 692 1.77 1.62 -27.86
CA GLU A 692 2.91 2.47 -27.46
C GLU A 692 2.54 3.97 -27.46
N SER A 693 1.60 4.38 -28.34
CA SER A 693 1.11 5.76 -28.35
C SER A 693 0.41 6.14 -27.04
N VAL A 694 -0.34 5.24 -26.41
CA VAL A 694 -1.00 5.49 -25.12
C VAL A 694 0.07 5.65 -24.04
N ILE A 695 1.06 4.74 -24.00
CA ILE A 695 2.15 4.79 -23.03
C ILE A 695 2.93 6.12 -23.12
N ASN A 696 3.23 6.59 -24.34
CA ASN A 696 3.89 7.89 -24.54
C ASN A 696 3.04 9.08 -24.07
N LYS A 697 1.71 9.02 -24.25
CA LYS A 697 0.78 10.07 -23.79
C LYS A 697 0.63 10.08 -22.27
N VAL A 698 0.59 8.91 -21.63
CA VAL A 698 0.58 8.79 -20.16
C VAL A 698 1.85 9.41 -19.56
N LEU A 699 3.00 9.17 -20.19
CA LEU A 699 4.27 9.81 -19.83
C LEU A 699 4.18 11.34 -19.91
N GLU A 700 3.60 11.88 -20.99
CA GLU A 700 3.40 13.32 -21.14
C GLU A 700 2.48 13.89 -20.06
N LEU A 701 1.36 13.22 -19.78
CA LEU A 701 0.39 13.62 -18.75
C LEU A 701 1.04 13.67 -17.36
N ARG A 702 1.76 12.60 -17.01
CA ARG A 702 2.53 12.51 -15.77
C ARG A 702 3.53 13.66 -15.63
N ASN A 703 4.31 13.92 -16.68
CA ASN A 703 5.33 14.97 -16.64
C ASN A 703 4.69 16.34 -16.35
N ARG A 704 3.54 16.60 -16.96
CA ARG A 704 2.80 17.84 -16.76
C ARG A 704 2.24 17.99 -15.34
N LEU A 705 1.76 16.91 -14.74
CA LEU A 705 1.29 16.91 -13.35
C LEU A 705 2.44 17.06 -12.33
N SER A 706 3.64 16.59 -12.68
CA SER A 706 4.84 16.65 -11.83
C SER A 706 5.45 18.06 -11.73
N ASP A 707 5.32 18.89 -12.77
CA ASP A 707 6.00 20.19 -12.88
C ASP A 707 5.42 21.27 -11.92
N GLU A 708 4.25 21.07 -11.32
CA GLU A 708 3.67 21.99 -10.31
C GLU A 708 4.15 21.74 -8.86
N SER A 709 5.12 20.84 -8.65
CA SER A 709 5.58 20.50 -7.29
C SER A 709 6.67 21.41 -6.71
N GLU A 710 7.05 22.50 -7.39
CA GLU A 710 8.08 23.43 -6.91
C GLU A 710 7.53 24.56 -6.02
N ARG A 711 8.11 24.66 -4.81
CA ARG A 711 7.92 25.64 -3.71
C ARG A 711 6.83 25.35 -2.67
N TYR A 712 7.00 24.25 -1.95
CA TYR A 712 6.39 24.09 -0.62
C TYR A 712 7.34 24.59 0.47
N THR A 713 7.07 25.77 1.03
CA THR A 713 7.76 26.25 2.23
C THR A 713 7.22 25.52 3.48
N GLN A 714 8.10 25.22 4.44
CA GLN A 714 7.82 24.50 5.69
C GLN A 714 6.58 25.01 6.46
N ARG A 715 6.15 26.26 6.25
CA ARG A 715 4.98 26.87 6.89
C ARG A 715 3.61 26.33 6.45
N LYS A 716 3.51 25.64 5.30
CA LYS A 716 2.22 25.12 4.77
C LYS A 716 1.90 23.69 5.24
N LEU A 717 2.84 23.00 5.90
CA LEU A 717 2.72 21.60 6.33
C LEU A 717 1.82 21.39 7.57
N LEU A 718 1.47 22.47 8.28
CA LEU A 718 0.66 22.40 9.50
C LEU A 718 -0.86 22.47 9.25
N TRP A 719 -1.30 22.82 8.04
CA TRP A 719 -2.74 23.04 7.74
C TRP A 719 -3.46 21.85 7.10
N ASN A 720 -2.74 20.86 6.59
CA ASN A 720 -3.30 19.77 5.79
C ASN A 720 -3.35 18.44 6.57
N ARG A 721 -4.26 18.30 7.54
CA ARG A 721 -4.56 16.98 8.14
C ARG A 721 -5.42 16.08 7.23
N VAL A 722 -6.15 16.64 6.27
CA VAL A 722 -7.01 15.90 5.31
C VAL A 722 -6.28 15.50 4.01
N LYS A 723 -5.16 16.15 3.65
CA LYS A 723 -4.38 15.87 2.41
C LYS A 723 -3.20 14.90 2.58
N ARG A 724 -3.07 14.18 3.70
CA ARG A 724 -1.89 13.33 3.98
C ARG A 724 -1.93 11.94 3.35
N ALA A 725 -3.10 11.43 2.96
CA ALA A 725 -3.20 10.14 2.27
C ALA A 725 -2.85 10.22 0.77
N SER A 726 -3.07 11.38 0.13
CA SER A 726 -2.92 11.52 -1.32
C SER A 726 -1.46 11.56 -1.79
N SER A 727 -0.54 12.19 -1.05
CA SER A 727 0.84 12.37 -1.52
C SER A 727 1.67 11.09 -1.61
N LEU A 728 1.35 10.07 -0.81
CA LEU A 728 2.06 8.78 -0.77
C LEU A 728 1.64 7.90 -1.96
N HIS A 729 0.33 7.83 -2.21
CA HIS A 729 -0.27 7.16 -3.35
C HIS A 729 0.20 7.77 -4.67
N ASP A 730 0.21 9.11 -4.76
CA ASP A 730 0.72 9.82 -5.93
C ASP A 730 2.17 9.41 -6.23
N ILE A 731 3.08 9.50 -5.24
CA ILE A 731 4.51 9.14 -5.42
C ILE A 731 4.67 7.69 -5.91
N ARG A 732 3.90 6.76 -5.35
CA ARG A 732 3.92 5.36 -5.77
C ARG A 732 3.51 5.23 -7.24
N ASN A 733 2.39 5.84 -7.63
CA ASN A 733 1.90 5.82 -9.01
C ASN A 733 2.94 6.41 -9.98
N TYR A 734 3.65 7.48 -9.61
CA TYR A 734 4.74 8.04 -10.43
C TYR A 734 5.86 7.03 -10.71
N ILE A 735 6.31 6.32 -9.68
CA ILE A 735 7.40 5.32 -9.79
C ILE A 735 6.93 4.11 -10.60
N GLU A 736 5.69 3.66 -10.41
CA GLU A 736 5.12 2.54 -11.16
C GLU A 736 4.94 2.87 -12.65
N ILE A 737 4.59 4.11 -13.01
CA ILE A 737 4.57 4.53 -14.42
C ILE A 737 5.97 4.53 -15.04
N SER A 738 7.01 4.93 -14.28
CA SER A 738 8.40 4.82 -14.74
C SER A 738 8.78 3.35 -15.01
N GLU A 739 8.40 2.45 -14.12
CA GLU A 739 8.59 1.00 -14.28
C GLU A 739 7.88 0.48 -15.54
N LEU A 740 6.62 0.90 -15.75
CA LEU A 740 5.85 0.54 -16.93
C LEU A 740 6.60 0.91 -18.20
N ILE A 741 7.05 2.17 -18.31
CA ILE A 741 7.79 2.65 -19.49
C ILE A 741 9.08 1.84 -19.71
N ILE A 742 9.87 1.63 -18.65
CA ILE A 742 11.14 0.91 -18.71
C ILE A 742 10.94 -0.55 -19.15
N THR A 743 9.84 -1.18 -18.75
CA THR A 743 9.57 -2.60 -19.00
C THR A 743 8.79 -2.88 -20.28
N THR A 744 8.01 -1.92 -20.79
CA THR A 744 7.15 -2.13 -21.97
C THR A 744 7.67 -1.51 -23.26
N THR A 745 8.50 -0.46 -23.19
CA THR A 745 9.04 0.16 -24.42
C THR A 745 10.23 -0.61 -24.97
N ASN A 746 10.33 -0.70 -26.29
CA ASN A 746 11.48 -1.30 -26.97
C ASN A 746 12.52 -0.24 -27.41
N ASP A 747 12.25 1.05 -27.20
CA ASP A 747 13.15 2.15 -27.59
C ASP A 747 14.23 2.37 -26.52
N PRO A 748 15.52 2.04 -26.80
CA PRO A 748 16.59 2.17 -25.82
C PRO A 748 16.83 3.61 -25.35
N HIS A 749 16.59 4.60 -26.21
CA HIS A 749 16.78 6.00 -25.87
C HIS A 749 15.73 6.47 -24.86
N LYS A 750 14.46 6.07 -25.04
CA LYS A 750 13.39 6.35 -24.08
C LYS A 750 13.65 5.69 -22.73
N ILE A 751 14.07 4.42 -22.73
CA ILE A 751 14.45 3.71 -21.50
C ILE A 751 15.54 4.49 -20.76
N SER A 752 16.60 4.90 -21.46
CA SER A 752 17.70 5.66 -20.86
C SER A 752 17.26 7.00 -20.30
N LEU A 753 16.38 7.73 -21.01
CA LEU A 753 15.86 9.02 -20.57
C LEU A 753 15.01 8.88 -19.31
N GLU A 754 14.13 7.87 -19.27
CA GLU A 754 13.25 7.63 -18.13
C GLU A 754 14.02 7.20 -16.89
N LYS A 755 15.05 6.34 -17.05
CA LYS A 755 15.99 6.00 -15.97
C LYS A 755 16.70 7.24 -15.42
N GLU A 756 17.14 8.15 -16.29
CA GLU A 756 17.79 9.39 -15.84
C GLU A 756 16.81 10.33 -15.11
N LYS A 757 15.54 10.36 -15.52
CA LYS A 757 14.51 11.14 -14.83
C LYS A 757 14.21 10.58 -13.44
N LEU A 758 13.95 9.27 -13.34
CA LEU A 758 13.69 8.60 -12.07
C LEU A 758 14.88 8.79 -11.11
N ARG A 759 16.12 8.73 -11.61
CA ARG A 759 17.34 9.00 -10.81
C ARG A 759 17.33 10.38 -10.14
N LYS A 760 16.88 11.41 -10.86
CA LYS A 760 16.84 12.79 -10.36
C LYS A 760 15.70 13.02 -9.37
N GLN A 761 14.55 12.39 -9.58
CA GLN A 761 13.35 12.62 -8.77
C GLN A 761 13.29 11.75 -7.52
N LEU A 762 13.91 10.56 -7.54
CA LEU A 762 13.83 9.59 -6.46
C LEU A 762 14.25 10.13 -5.08
N PRO A 763 15.37 10.87 -4.92
CA PRO A 763 15.74 11.43 -3.63
C PRO A 763 14.66 12.34 -3.06
N THR A 764 14.09 13.23 -3.89
CA THR A 764 12.99 14.13 -3.50
C THR A 764 11.73 13.37 -3.11
N TYR A 765 11.41 12.27 -3.80
CA TYR A 765 10.29 11.40 -3.41
C TYR A 765 10.55 10.72 -2.07
N MET A 766 11.74 10.17 -1.85
CA MET A 766 12.12 9.55 -0.58
C MET A 766 12.10 10.54 0.58
N GLU A 767 12.52 11.80 0.40
CA GLU A 767 12.40 12.85 1.42
C GLU A 767 10.94 13.11 1.82
N LYS A 768 10.03 13.23 0.84
CA LYS A 768 8.59 13.37 1.10
C LYS A 768 8.03 12.18 1.87
N LEU A 769 8.47 10.97 1.52
CA LEU A 769 8.11 9.75 2.24
C LEU A 769 8.60 9.80 3.68
N CYS A 770 9.86 10.19 3.91
CA CYS A 770 10.46 10.28 5.24
C CYS A 770 9.64 11.18 6.20
N VAL A 771 9.19 12.34 5.73
CA VAL A 771 8.35 13.27 6.53
C VAL A 771 6.96 12.68 6.85
N SER A 772 6.46 11.81 5.98
CA SER A 772 5.09 11.26 6.05
C SER A 772 5.03 9.86 6.69
N LEU A 773 6.17 9.29 7.08
CA LEU A 773 6.27 7.95 7.66
C LEU A 773 5.55 7.88 9.03
N LYS A 774 4.39 7.19 9.03
CA LYS A 774 3.73 6.77 10.28
C LYS A 774 4.55 5.66 10.97
N LYS A 775 4.88 4.59 10.22
CA LYS A 775 5.74 3.48 10.66
C LYS A 775 7.23 3.85 10.66
N ALA A 776 8.08 2.98 11.23
CA ALA A 776 9.53 3.15 11.21
C ALA A 776 10.13 3.04 9.80
N GLN A 777 9.46 2.31 8.89
CA GLN A 777 9.95 2.06 7.53
C GLN A 777 8.83 2.03 6.48
N PHE A 778 9.20 2.32 5.23
CA PHE A 778 8.42 2.12 4.02
C PHE A 778 9.25 1.30 3.03
N THR A 779 8.64 0.33 2.37
CA THR A 779 9.27 -0.49 1.34
C THR A 779 8.39 -0.54 0.09
N LEU A 780 9.02 -0.55 -1.08
CA LEU A 780 8.35 -0.75 -2.36
C LEU A 780 9.23 -1.65 -3.23
N GLU A 781 8.69 -2.78 -3.67
CA GLU A 781 9.35 -3.74 -4.54
C GLU A 781 8.69 -3.77 -5.93
N LEU A 782 9.47 -3.44 -6.97
CA LEU A 782 9.10 -3.51 -8.39
C LEU A 782 10.09 -4.42 -9.14
N LYS A 783 9.87 -4.69 -10.43
CA LYS A 783 10.73 -5.62 -11.19
C LYS A 783 12.09 -5.03 -11.53
N THR A 784 12.22 -3.70 -11.69
CA THR A 784 13.52 -3.05 -11.95
C THR A 784 14.10 -2.28 -10.76
N VAL A 785 13.30 -2.01 -9.72
CA VAL A 785 13.74 -1.25 -8.54
C VAL A 785 13.13 -1.84 -7.25
N ILE A 786 13.96 -1.97 -6.22
CA ILE A 786 13.50 -2.16 -4.84
C ILE A 786 13.97 -0.96 -4.03
N LEU A 787 13.07 -0.31 -3.30
CA LEU A 787 13.40 0.84 -2.47
C LEU A 787 12.88 0.70 -1.05
N SER A 788 13.57 1.37 -0.13
CA SER A 788 13.21 1.44 1.28
C SER A 788 13.55 2.83 1.84
N VAL A 789 12.68 3.35 2.70
CA VAL A 789 12.93 4.53 3.53
C VAL A 789 12.76 4.13 4.98
N GLU A 790 13.78 4.31 5.81
CA GLU A 790 13.81 3.86 7.21
C GLU A 790 14.24 5.01 8.14
N LYS A 791 13.51 5.24 9.24
CA LYS A 791 13.88 6.23 10.25
C LYS A 791 15.19 5.83 10.94
N LEU A 792 16.12 6.78 11.06
CA LEU A 792 17.39 6.56 11.76
C LEU A 792 17.20 6.57 13.27
N ASN A 793 17.90 5.66 13.97
CA ASN A 793 18.07 5.69 15.41
C ASN A 793 19.57 5.71 15.79
N LYS A 794 19.89 6.04 17.06
CA LYS A 794 21.29 6.13 17.52
C LYS A 794 22.07 4.82 17.37
N ASN A 795 21.41 3.67 17.51
CA ASN A 795 22.04 2.37 17.35
C ASN A 795 22.39 2.11 15.87
N SER A 796 21.48 2.41 14.94
CA SER A 796 21.66 2.29 13.49
C SER A 796 22.79 3.16 12.93
N LEU A 797 23.14 4.27 13.59
CA LEU A 797 24.24 5.14 13.19
C LEU A 797 25.62 4.52 13.39
N ASN A 798 25.77 3.63 14.36
CA ASN A 798 27.06 3.01 14.68
C ASN A 798 27.29 1.71 13.89
N ASN A 799 26.26 1.23 13.19
CA ASN A 799 26.12 -0.14 12.73
C ASN A 799 26.11 -0.28 11.20
N LEU A 800 26.18 -1.52 10.71
CA LEU A 800 26.07 -1.83 9.28
C LEU A 800 24.60 -1.86 8.84
N ILE A 801 24.26 -1.02 7.89
CA ILE A 801 22.92 -0.88 7.33
C ILE A 801 22.85 -1.67 6.01
N SER A 802 21.91 -2.61 5.89
CA SER A 802 21.65 -3.31 4.62
C SER A 802 20.93 -2.40 3.62
N VAL A 803 21.27 -2.52 2.33
CA VAL A 803 20.72 -1.74 1.20
C VAL A 803 20.17 -2.71 0.13
N PRO A 804 18.84 -2.78 -0.09
CA PRO A 804 17.80 -1.99 0.57
C PRO A 804 17.45 -2.53 1.97
N PHE A 805 17.35 -3.86 2.10
CA PHE A 805 17.17 -4.60 3.35
C PHE A 805 17.57 -6.07 3.16
N GLU A 806 17.83 -6.77 4.25
CA GLU A 806 18.16 -8.21 4.25
C GLU A 806 16.90 -9.05 4.05
N GLY A 807 16.94 -10.07 3.18
CA GLY A 807 15.78 -10.94 2.91
C GLY A 807 14.83 -10.47 1.80
N ASN A 808 15.15 -9.38 1.07
CA ASN A 808 14.33 -8.91 -0.06
C ASN A 808 14.09 -9.97 -1.15
N SER A 809 13.09 -9.77 -1.99
CA SER A 809 12.69 -10.75 -3.03
C SER A 809 13.80 -11.12 -4.01
N TRP A 810 14.81 -10.26 -4.20
CA TRP A 810 15.96 -10.55 -5.07
C TRP A 810 17.08 -11.30 -4.35
N GLN A 811 17.01 -11.44 -3.02
CA GLN A 811 18.02 -12.06 -2.17
C GLN A 811 19.42 -11.44 -2.34
N ILE A 812 19.47 -10.14 -2.68
CA ILE A 812 20.70 -9.39 -2.95
C ILE A 812 20.66 -8.09 -2.14
N PHE A 813 21.73 -7.81 -1.39
CA PHE A 813 21.87 -6.56 -0.65
C PHE A 813 23.34 -6.16 -0.54
N ALA A 814 23.59 -4.84 -0.51
CA ALA A 814 24.86 -4.28 -0.05
C ALA A 814 24.76 -3.92 1.43
N ARG A 815 25.90 -3.67 2.09
CA ARG A 815 25.93 -3.11 3.45
C ARG A 815 26.68 -1.80 3.47
N ILE A 816 26.16 -0.79 4.16
CA ILE A 816 26.78 0.52 4.30
C ILE A 816 26.99 0.84 5.79
N ARG A 817 28.16 1.38 6.13
CA ARG A 817 28.43 1.96 7.44
C ARG A 817 28.53 3.47 7.29
N LEU A 818 27.72 4.19 8.06
CA LEU A 818 27.76 5.65 8.12
C LEU A 818 28.87 6.07 9.10
N GLY A 819 29.64 7.11 8.74
CA GLY A 819 30.68 7.66 9.63
C GLY A 819 30.10 8.47 10.80
N ASN A 820 30.97 8.87 11.75
CA ASN A 820 30.64 9.53 13.03
C ASN A 820 30.01 10.95 12.93
N VAL A 821 29.53 11.37 11.75
CA VAL A 821 29.13 12.76 11.48
C VAL A 821 27.63 13.02 11.69
N VAL A 822 26.80 11.97 11.74
CA VAL A 822 25.36 12.13 12.00
C VAL A 822 25.11 12.30 13.50
N LYS A 823 25.29 13.51 14.03
CA LYS A 823 25.21 13.79 15.47
C LYS A 823 23.79 13.79 16.07
N ASP A 824 22.77 13.89 15.22
CA ASP A 824 21.35 13.87 15.61
C ASP A 824 20.59 12.93 14.68
N ALA A 825 19.91 11.93 15.22
CA ALA A 825 19.09 10.97 14.47
C ALA A 825 17.62 11.39 14.42
N ARG A 826 17.20 12.36 15.25
CA ARG A 826 15.78 12.74 15.38
C ARG A 826 15.28 13.27 14.03
N LEU A 827 14.21 12.68 13.53
CA LEU A 827 13.51 13.02 12.27
C LEU A 827 14.33 12.82 10.97
N LYS A 828 15.45 12.09 11.02
CA LYS A 828 16.22 11.71 9.83
C LYS A 828 15.85 10.31 9.36
N CYS A 829 15.94 10.06 8.06
CA CYS A 829 15.77 8.73 7.49
C CYS A 829 16.95 8.34 6.60
N VAL A 830 17.16 7.05 6.38
CA VAL A 830 18.00 6.54 5.30
C VAL A 830 17.08 6.15 4.15
N GLY A 831 17.30 6.75 2.98
CA GLY A 831 16.75 6.29 1.71
C GLY A 831 17.69 5.26 1.11
N LYS A 832 17.16 4.12 0.68
CA LYS A 832 17.91 2.99 0.17
C LYS A 832 17.21 2.46 -1.07
N ALA A 833 17.97 2.09 -2.10
CA ALA A 833 17.40 1.38 -3.24
C ALA A 833 18.41 0.46 -3.91
N ILE A 834 17.90 -0.52 -4.65
CA ILE A 834 18.66 -1.26 -5.65
C ILE A 834 17.94 -1.20 -6.98
N PHE A 835 18.73 -1.14 -8.05
CA PHE A 835 18.22 -1.09 -9.41
C PHE A 835 18.86 -2.18 -10.25
N LYS A 836 18.09 -2.73 -11.19
CA LYS A 836 18.58 -3.69 -12.18
C LYS A 836 18.83 -3.03 -13.53
N ASP A 837 20.00 -3.29 -14.09
CA ASP A 837 20.45 -2.82 -15.40
C ASP A 837 20.20 -1.32 -15.60
N TYR A 838 20.66 -0.50 -14.65
CA TYR A 838 20.30 0.92 -14.53
C TYR A 838 21.45 1.84 -14.98
N LEU A 839 21.12 3.09 -15.34
CA LEU A 839 22.06 4.02 -15.99
C LEU A 839 22.72 3.35 -17.23
N ASP A 840 24.05 3.44 -17.33
CA ASP A 840 24.90 2.87 -18.38
C ASP A 840 25.60 1.56 -17.93
N LYS A 841 25.15 0.92 -16.83
CA LYS A 841 25.74 -0.31 -16.30
C LYS A 841 24.76 -1.49 -16.36
N THR A 842 25.30 -2.69 -16.62
CA THR A 842 24.57 -3.95 -16.55
C THR A 842 24.76 -4.59 -15.17
N GLY A 843 23.72 -5.20 -14.62
CA GLY A 843 23.71 -5.77 -13.27
C GLY A 843 23.03 -4.89 -12.22
N VAL A 844 23.43 -5.03 -10.95
CA VAL A 844 22.76 -4.37 -9.82
C VAL A 844 23.52 -3.12 -9.38
N ILE A 845 22.82 -1.98 -9.32
CA ILE A 845 23.31 -0.72 -8.76
C ILE A 845 22.65 -0.51 -7.39
N TYR A 846 23.43 -0.04 -6.42
CA TYR A 846 22.97 0.21 -5.05
C TYR A 846 22.90 1.72 -4.81
N PHE A 847 21.85 2.19 -4.16
CA PHE A 847 21.68 3.58 -3.78
C PHE A 847 21.46 3.69 -2.27
N ALA A 848 22.15 4.64 -1.65
CA ALA A 848 21.93 5.00 -0.26
C ALA A 848 22.13 6.50 -0.07
N ASP A 849 21.22 7.13 0.67
CA ASP A 849 21.31 8.54 1.05
C ASP A 849 20.67 8.80 2.42
N ILE A 850 21.05 9.91 3.07
CA ILE A 850 20.41 10.39 4.29
C ILE A 850 19.44 11.51 3.91
N LEU A 851 18.22 11.43 4.41
CA LEU A 851 17.12 12.31 4.05
C LEU A 851 16.87 13.34 5.16
N ASN A 852 16.24 14.47 4.81
CA ASN A 852 15.91 15.57 5.73
C ASN A 852 17.13 16.22 6.42
N THR A 853 18.21 16.45 5.68
CA THR A 853 19.39 17.13 6.22
C THR A 853 20.00 18.08 5.19
N SER A 854 20.37 19.28 5.65
CA SER A 854 21.03 20.30 4.85
C SER A 854 22.55 20.12 4.76
N ASP A 855 23.14 19.23 5.56
CA ASP A 855 24.56 19.28 5.96
C ASP A 855 25.35 18.00 5.61
N ILE A 856 25.00 17.25 4.56
CA ILE A 856 25.69 15.96 4.25
C ILE A 856 27.02 16.14 3.49
N ASN A 857 27.43 17.37 3.16
CA ASN A 857 28.61 17.56 2.30
C ASN A 857 29.96 17.12 2.90
N GLU A 858 30.01 16.76 4.19
CA GLU A 858 31.23 16.32 4.87
C GLU A 858 31.03 15.05 5.73
N ALA A 859 30.38 14.02 5.19
CA ALA A 859 30.45 12.69 5.81
C ALA A 859 31.91 12.18 5.78
N ALA A 860 32.57 12.17 6.93
CA ALA A 860 33.91 11.62 7.10
C ALA A 860 33.87 10.08 6.96
N GLU A 861 34.12 9.62 5.74
CA GLU A 861 34.31 8.22 5.32
C GLU A 861 33.09 7.29 5.42
N ILE A 862 32.58 6.88 4.25
CA ILE A 862 31.49 5.91 4.10
C ILE A 862 32.11 4.58 3.67
N VAL A 863 31.82 3.51 4.40
CA VAL A 863 32.30 2.17 4.04
C VAL A 863 31.15 1.34 3.51
N ILE A 864 31.23 0.90 2.26
CA ILE A 864 30.23 0.06 1.60
C ILE A 864 30.79 -1.32 1.25
N TYR A 865 29.97 -2.35 1.41
CA TYR A 865 30.25 -3.73 1.08
C TYR A 865 29.34 -4.14 -0.07
N LEU A 866 29.91 -4.20 -1.29
CA LEU A 866 29.19 -4.58 -2.50
C LEU A 866 29.31 -6.09 -2.72
N PRO A 867 28.21 -6.82 -2.97
CA PRO A 867 28.28 -8.26 -3.18
C PRO A 867 28.97 -8.60 -4.50
N LYS A 868 29.76 -9.67 -4.51
CA LYS A 868 30.42 -10.16 -5.73
C LYS A 868 29.44 -10.88 -6.63
N ASN A 869 29.63 -10.73 -7.94
CA ASN A 869 28.94 -11.56 -8.90
C ASN A 869 29.67 -12.91 -9.02
N LYS A 870 28.94 -14.04 -8.96
CA LYS A 870 29.53 -15.41 -8.94
C LYS A 870 30.28 -15.78 -10.23
N SER A 871 30.26 -14.92 -11.25
CA SER A 871 30.68 -15.21 -12.62
C SER A 871 31.87 -14.38 -13.13
N THR A 872 32.51 -13.54 -12.32
CA THR A 872 33.50 -12.56 -12.79
C THR A 872 34.88 -12.77 -12.19
N ASP A 873 35.80 -13.34 -12.97
CA ASP A 873 37.25 -13.32 -12.71
C ASP A 873 37.82 -11.97 -13.14
N GLY A 874 38.40 -11.21 -12.21
CA GLY A 874 39.01 -9.90 -12.48
C GLY A 874 39.29 -9.07 -11.22
N THR A 875 40.02 -7.96 -11.39
CA THR A 875 40.28 -7.01 -10.29
C THR A 875 39.04 -6.14 -10.08
N PRO A 876 38.41 -6.16 -8.88
CA PRO A 876 37.24 -5.33 -8.62
C PRO A 876 37.62 -3.85 -8.55
N ASN A 877 36.71 -2.99 -9.00
CA ASN A 877 36.78 -1.55 -8.92
C ASN A 877 35.44 -1.01 -8.40
N CYS A 878 35.49 -0.16 -7.37
CA CYS A 878 34.29 0.42 -6.79
C CYS A 878 34.02 1.79 -7.42
N LEU A 879 32.84 1.98 -7.99
CA LEU A 879 32.44 3.23 -8.60
C LEU A 879 31.32 3.88 -7.80
N VAL A 880 31.37 5.21 -7.69
CA VAL A 880 30.26 6.03 -7.20
C VAL A 880 29.82 7.00 -8.28
N TYR A 881 28.52 7.15 -8.47
CA TYR A 881 27.95 8.06 -9.46
C TYR A 881 27.41 9.33 -8.80
N ARG A 882 27.83 10.49 -9.32
CA ARG A 882 27.27 11.83 -8.99
C ARG A 882 26.69 12.50 -10.23
N SER A 883 27.56 12.93 -11.12
CA SER A 883 27.26 13.40 -12.48
C SER A 883 27.81 12.45 -13.54
N GLU A 884 28.82 11.68 -13.17
CA GLU A 884 29.50 10.66 -13.94
C GLU A 884 29.98 9.57 -12.96
N TRP A 885 30.34 8.39 -13.46
CA TRP A 885 30.98 7.37 -12.64
C TRP A 885 32.39 7.81 -12.28
N ARG A 886 32.68 7.85 -10.98
CA ARG A 886 34.00 8.21 -10.46
C ARG A 886 34.60 7.07 -9.65
N SER A 887 35.91 6.90 -9.78
CA SER A 887 36.73 6.05 -8.92
C SER A 887 37.08 6.75 -7.59
N ASP A 888 36.16 7.58 -7.08
CA ASP A 888 36.29 8.26 -5.78
C ASP A 888 36.06 7.30 -4.60
N CYS A 889 35.68 6.06 -4.90
CA CYS A 889 35.65 4.94 -3.97
C CYS A 889 36.90 4.07 -4.14
N LYS A 890 37.64 3.86 -3.06
CA LYS A 890 38.81 2.96 -3.06
C LYS A 890 38.40 1.58 -2.60
N VAL A 891 38.82 0.54 -3.33
CA VAL A 891 38.75 -0.83 -2.85
C VAL A 891 39.71 -0.95 -1.66
N VAL A 892 39.15 -1.17 -0.48
CA VAL A 892 39.92 -1.36 0.76
C VAL A 892 40.29 -2.84 0.90
N GLN A 893 39.34 -3.72 0.64
CA GLN A 893 39.52 -5.16 0.84
C GLN A 893 38.61 -5.96 -0.07
N ASN A 894 39.16 -7.05 -0.62
CA ASN A 894 38.43 -8.02 -1.40
C ASN A 894 38.14 -9.26 -0.53
N ILE A 895 36.89 -9.44 -0.11
CA ILE A 895 36.45 -10.49 0.84
C ILE A 895 35.67 -11.57 0.06
N ALA A 896 35.63 -12.83 0.53
CA ALA A 896 35.01 -13.96 -0.17
C ALA A 896 33.74 -13.61 -0.99
N ASN A 897 32.71 -13.05 -0.34
CA ASN A 897 31.42 -12.71 -0.97
C ASN A 897 31.20 -11.21 -1.25
N TYR A 898 32.09 -10.33 -0.81
CA TYR A 898 31.90 -8.87 -0.90
C TYR A 898 33.19 -8.14 -1.23
N VAL A 899 33.07 -6.96 -1.83
CA VAL A 899 34.17 -6.00 -1.98
C VAL A 899 33.90 -4.82 -1.04
N LYS A 900 34.83 -4.57 -0.11
CA LYS A 900 34.79 -3.44 0.82
C LYS A 900 35.37 -2.22 0.12
N CYS A 901 34.55 -1.19 -0.03
CA CYS A 901 34.90 0.08 -0.64
C CYS A 901 34.83 1.19 0.42
N SER A 902 35.80 2.10 0.43
CA SER A 902 35.75 3.35 1.18
C SER A 902 35.46 4.49 0.21
N CYS A 903 34.36 5.18 0.43
CA CYS A 903 33.79 6.21 -0.43
C CYS A 903 33.67 7.53 0.34
N LYS A 904 33.83 8.65 -0.36
CA LYS A 904 33.69 9.98 0.23
C LYS A 904 32.24 10.48 0.32
N TYR A 905 31.33 9.89 -0.46
CA TYR A 905 29.97 10.43 -0.64
C TYR A 905 28.90 9.34 -0.69
N LEU A 906 27.69 9.71 -0.24
CA LEU A 906 26.45 8.98 -0.47
C LEU A 906 25.97 9.17 -1.92
N GLY A 907 25.14 8.23 -2.40
CA GLY A 907 24.66 8.22 -3.77
C GLY A 907 24.53 6.81 -4.33
N TYR A 908 24.92 6.64 -5.60
CA TYR A 908 24.79 5.38 -6.33
C TYR A 908 26.14 4.67 -6.43
N TYR A 909 26.15 3.37 -6.18
CA TYR A 909 27.34 2.52 -6.11
C TYR A 909 27.24 1.34 -7.07
N TYR A 910 28.36 1.01 -7.71
CA TYR A 910 28.48 -0.11 -8.63
C TYR A 910 29.83 -0.80 -8.49
N LEU A 911 29.83 -2.13 -8.63
CA LEU A 911 31.03 -2.95 -8.60
C LEU A 911 31.39 -3.37 -10.03
N GLU A 912 32.48 -2.83 -10.56
CA GLU A 912 33.00 -3.15 -11.88
C GLU A 912 34.19 -4.11 -11.77
N TYR A 913 34.39 -4.97 -12.78
CA TYR A 913 35.56 -5.84 -12.86
C TYR A 913 36.35 -5.51 -14.12
N SER A 914 37.62 -5.16 -13.95
CA SER A 914 38.54 -4.99 -15.08
C SER A 914 39.03 -6.36 -15.55
N GLN A 915 38.87 -6.66 -16.85
CA GLN A 915 39.44 -7.87 -17.43
C GLN A 915 40.97 -7.76 -17.52
N VAL A 916 41.66 -8.86 -17.21
CA VAL A 916 43.10 -8.98 -17.42
C VAL A 916 43.34 -9.06 -18.93
N THR A 917 43.74 -7.96 -19.55
CA THR A 917 44.26 -7.99 -20.92
C THR A 917 45.66 -8.60 -20.90
N ASP A 918 45.78 -9.84 -21.37
CA ASP A 918 47.08 -10.41 -21.70
C ASP A 918 47.80 -9.51 -22.73
N PRO A 919 49.10 -9.25 -22.57
CA PRO A 919 49.84 -8.44 -23.52
C PRO A 919 49.83 -9.10 -24.91
N PRO A 920 49.78 -8.31 -26.01
CA PRO A 920 49.66 -8.86 -27.35
C PRO A 920 50.87 -9.76 -27.66
N ALA A 921 50.59 -11.04 -27.93
CA ALA A 921 51.57 -12.01 -28.36
C ALA A 921 52.25 -11.51 -29.64
N VAL A 922 53.57 -11.33 -29.56
CA VAL A 922 54.44 -11.07 -30.71
C VAL A 922 54.31 -12.25 -31.67
N THR A 923 53.67 -12.02 -32.82
CA THR A 923 53.57 -12.98 -33.93
C THR A 923 54.97 -13.36 -34.43
N PRO A 924 55.40 -14.64 -34.36
CA PRO A 924 56.48 -15.13 -35.19
C PRO A 924 55.88 -15.68 -36.47
N THR A 925 56.27 -15.08 -37.58
CA THR A 925 56.08 -15.61 -38.94
C THR A 925 56.73 -17.00 -39.05
N SER A 926 55.94 -18.06 -39.30
CA SER A 926 56.45 -19.19 -40.08
C SER A 926 55.35 -19.91 -40.85
N ARG A 927 55.67 -20.12 -42.12
CA ARG A 927 54.88 -20.83 -43.13
C ARG A 927 55.01 -22.33 -42.93
N ALA A 928 53.87 -23.00 -43.10
CA ALA A 928 53.68 -24.26 -43.82
C ALA A 928 54.36 -25.54 -43.32
N ALA A 929 53.47 -26.51 -43.10
CA ALA A 929 53.52 -27.87 -43.61
C ALA A 929 54.31 -28.92 -42.81
N ALA A 930 53.50 -29.75 -42.16
CA ALA A 930 53.37 -31.17 -42.44
C ALA A 930 53.85 -32.13 -41.36
N THR A 931 52.95 -33.09 -41.15
CA THR A 931 53.16 -34.52 -40.90
C THR A 931 53.39 -35.01 -39.47
N VAL A 932 52.39 -35.83 -39.07
CA VAL A 932 52.52 -37.16 -38.45
C VAL A 932 52.51 -37.20 -36.90
N VAL A 933 51.30 -37.39 -36.40
CA VAL A 933 50.91 -38.24 -35.26
C VAL A 933 51.61 -39.61 -35.42
N PRO A 934 52.17 -40.29 -34.37
CA PRO A 934 51.26 -40.91 -33.41
C PRO A 934 51.76 -41.26 -31.99
N THR A 935 50.74 -41.70 -31.23
CA THR A 935 50.74 -42.64 -30.10
C THR A 935 51.17 -42.16 -28.71
N GLY A 936 50.20 -42.16 -27.78
CA GLY A 936 50.40 -42.11 -26.31
C GLY A 936 50.88 -43.46 -25.77
N PRO A 937 50.49 -43.92 -24.55
CA PRO A 937 49.75 -43.28 -23.45
C PRO A 937 50.47 -43.49 -22.07
N GLU A 938 49.70 -43.44 -20.97
CA GLU A 938 49.98 -43.85 -19.57
C GLU A 938 50.48 -42.75 -18.60
N ARG A 939 49.63 -42.23 -17.70
CA ARG A 939 49.23 -42.74 -16.36
C ARG A 939 50.40 -42.99 -15.41
N ILE A 940 50.49 -42.19 -14.34
CA ILE A 940 50.47 -42.59 -12.91
C ILE A 940 50.93 -41.40 -12.01
N VAL A 941 50.22 -41.28 -10.89
CA VAL A 941 50.26 -40.33 -9.74
C VAL A 941 51.16 -40.95 -8.63
N PRO A 942 51.48 -40.41 -7.42
CA PRO A 942 51.64 -39.06 -6.83
C PRO A 942 52.99 -38.85 -6.06
N ASN A 943 53.13 -37.63 -5.51
CA ASN A 943 53.70 -37.21 -4.20
C ASN A 943 55.19 -37.30 -3.80
N ASP A 944 55.54 -36.20 -3.12
CA ASP A 944 56.57 -35.94 -2.11
C ASP A 944 58.06 -35.91 -2.51
N SER A 945 58.67 -34.73 -2.42
CA SER A 945 59.51 -34.37 -1.25
C SER A 945 60.28 -33.06 -1.46
N LEU A 946 60.51 -32.42 -0.32
CA LEU A 946 61.29 -31.22 -0.09
C LEU A 946 62.74 -31.27 -0.60
N ALA A 947 63.24 -30.06 -0.88
CA ALA A 947 64.60 -29.57 -0.72
C ALA A 947 65.57 -29.62 -1.92
N GLN A 948 65.97 -28.40 -2.29
CA GLN A 948 67.24 -27.91 -2.84
C GLN A 948 67.10 -27.31 -4.24
N TYR A 949 67.20 -25.98 -4.34
CA TYR A 949 68.42 -25.39 -4.87
C TYR A 949 68.56 -23.92 -4.48
N ARG A 950 69.78 -23.61 -4.03
CA ARG A 950 70.26 -22.33 -3.57
C ARG A 950 70.92 -21.60 -4.76
N ASP A 951 70.74 -20.29 -4.78
CA ASP A 951 71.73 -19.26 -5.11
C ASP A 951 72.04 -18.86 -6.58
N LYS A 952 71.81 -17.56 -6.80
CA LYS A 952 72.45 -16.55 -7.70
C LYS A 952 71.35 -15.80 -8.45
N THR A 953 71.10 -14.52 -8.18
CA THR A 953 72.03 -13.43 -8.48
C THR A 953 71.74 -12.17 -7.65
N LYS A 954 72.84 -11.59 -7.15
CA LYS A 954 72.94 -10.31 -6.44
C LYS A 954 73.33 -9.23 -7.45
N GLY A 955 72.66 -8.08 -7.43
CA GLY A 955 73.16 -6.86 -8.09
C GLY A 955 72.09 -5.79 -8.36
N ASN A 956 72.31 -4.58 -7.82
CA ASN A 956 71.64 -3.28 -8.11
C ASN A 956 70.44 -2.80 -7.26
N TYR A 957 70.44 -3.01 -5.92
CA TYR A 957 69.53 -2.26 -5.02
C TYR A 957 70.17 -1.07 -4.29
N ASP A 958 71.51 -0.99 -4.20
CA ASP A 958 72.16 0.07 -3.41
C ASP A 958 72.23 1.42 -4.15
N THR A 959 72.21 1.43 -5.48
CA THR A 959 72.34 2.66 -6.27
C THR A 959 71.02 3.45 -6.37
N VAL A 960 69.86 2.77 -6.32
CA VAL A 960 68.54 3.44 -6.37
C VAL A 960 68.19 4.05 -5.03
N SER A 961 68.55 3.38 -3.93
CA SER A 961 68.28 3.84 -2.56
C SER A 961 69.04 5.14 -2.23
N TYR A 962 70.27 5.30 -2.72
CA TYR A 962 71.04 6.54 -2.51
C TYR A 962 70.45 7.74 -3.26
N VAL A 963 69.87 7.55 -4.45
CA VAL A 963 69.27 8.65 -5.23
C VAL A 963 67.98 9.15 -4.59
N VAL A 964 67.16 8.26 -4.05
CA VAL A 964 65.91 8.62 -3.36
C VAL A 964 66.20 9.39 -2.07
N ILE A 965 67.19 8.94 -1.28
CA ILE A 965 67.55 9.61 -0.03
C ILE A 965 68.11 11.02 -0.28
N VAL A 966 68.96 11.20 -1.29
CA VAL A 966 69.51 12.53 -1.64
C VAL A 966 68.41 13.47 -2.14
N ALA A 967 67.45 12.98 -2.94
CA ALA A 967 66.32 13.78 -3.40
C ALA A 967 65.40 14.23 -2.24
N SER A 968 65.15 13.36 -1.27
CA SER A 968 64.35 13.69 -0.08
C SER A 968 65.03 14.73 0.81
N VAL A 969 66.35 14.65 1.00
CA VAL A 969 67.09 15.63 1.82
C VAL A 969 67.11 17.01 1.16
N ILE A 970 67.27 17.09 -0.17
CA ILE A 970 67.20 18.36 -0.90
C ILE A 970 65.79 18.97 -0.81
N GLY A 971 64.74 18.15 -0.92
CA GLY A 971 63.35 18.60 -0.76
C GLY A 971 63.07 19.20 0.62
N ILE A 972 63.59 18.59 1.69
CA ILE A 972 63.41 19.08 3.06
C ILE A 972 64.17 20.41 3.27
N ILE A 973 65.38 20.56 2.70
CA ILE A 973 66.15 21.82 2.80
C ILE A 973 65.41 22.95 2.09
N VAL A 974 64.86 22.71 0.90
CA VAL A 974 64.08 23.72 0.17
C VAL A 974 62.83 24.11 0.96
N LEU A 975 62.09 23.13 1.51
CA LEU A 975 60.91 23.41 2.33
C LEU A 975 61.26 24.26 3.56
N THR A 976 62.37 23.93 4.24
CA THR A 976 62.81 24.63 5.45
C THR A 976 63.23 26.07 5.16
N VAL A 977 63.93 26.32 4.05
CA VAL A 977 64.31 27.68 3.62
C VAL A 977 63.08 28.50 3.20
N THR A 978 62.10 27.85 2.55
CA THR A 978 60.87 28.54 2.09
C THR A 978 60.00 28.93 3.28
N VAL A 979 59.84 28.05 4.28
CA VAL A 979 59.12 28.34 5.52
C VAL A 979 59.84 29.42 6.34
N ARG A 980 61.17 29.38 6.45
CA ARG A 980 61.92 30.43 7.16
C ARG A 980 61.82 31.82 6.50
N LYS A 981 61.56 31.88 5.20
CA LYS A 981 61.41 33.15 4.47
C LYS A 981 59.98 33.71 4.55
N ILE A 982 58.99 32.87 4.84
CA ILE A 982 57.58 33.27 5.01
C ILE A 982 57.30 33.76 6.44
N PHE A 983 58.08 33.33 7.44
CA PHE A 983 57.87 33.67 8.86
C PHE A 983 58.86 34.72 9.41
N HIS A 984 59.50 35.54 8.57
CA HIS A 984 60.46 36.56 9.00
C HIS A 984 60.23 37.97 8.44
N ASP A 985 59.06 38.23 7.82
CA ASP A 985 58.76 39.56 7.27
C ASP A 985 57.69 40.37 8.05
N ASP A 986 57.18 39.91 9.19
CA ASP A 986 56.27 40.72 10.00
C ASP A 986 56.55 40.53 11.50
N ASP A 987 57.46 41.34 12.03
CA ASP A 987 57.43 41.82 13.42
C ASP A 987 58.25 43.12 13.49
N ASP A 988 57.55 44.27 13.56
CA ASP A 988 57.97 45.41 14.38
C ASP A 988 56.90 46.52 14.45
N LYS A 989 56.49 46.83 15.70
CA LYS A 989 55.92 48.07 16.27
C LYS A 989 54.40 48.26 16.25
N GLU A 990 53.73 48.18 17.41
CA GLU A 990 53.61 49.14 18.54
C GLU A 990 52.50 50.19 18.36
N ASP A 991 51.69 50.28 19.41
CA ASP A 991 50.90 51.40 19.92
C ASP A 991 49.44 51.69 19.46
N SER A 992 48.60 51.65 20.52
CA SER A 992 47.59 52.62 20.96
C SER A 992 46.21 52.74 20.29
N GLU A 993 45.22 52.79 21.21
CA GLU A 993 44.02 53.64 21.18
C GLU A 993 42.88 53.37 20.17
N THR A 994 41.73 52.92 20.73
CA THR A 994 40.34 53.45 20.61
C THR A 994 39.71 53.84 19.25
N PHE A 995 38.37 53.79 19.21
CA PHE A 995 37.44 54.37 18.20
C PHE A 995 37.34 53.60 16.86
N GLU A 996 36.24 53.57 16.10
CA GLU A 996 34.79 53.81 16.19
C GLU A 996 34.22 53.31 14.84
N PHE A 997 32.92 52.98 14.79
CA PHE A 997 32.13 52.68 13.58
C PHE A 997 32.21 53.75 12.47
N PRO A 998 31.93 53.43 11.17
CA PRO A 998 30.61 53.75 10.56
C PRO A 998 30.11 52.73 9.49
N LYS A 999 28.81 52.37 9.37
CA LYS A 999 27.61 53.08 8.84
C LYS A 999 27.46 53.11 7.30
N TYR A 1000 26.34 52.49 6.84
CA TYR A 1000 25.49 52.77 5.65
C TYR A 1000 26.11 52.61 4.24
N ALA A 1001 25.40 52.27 3.16
CA ALA A 1001 23.98 52.43 2.80
C ALA A 1001 23.60 51.47 1.64
N GLN A 1002 22.34 50.96 1.62
CA GLN A 1002 21.25 51.24 0.66
C GLN A 1002 21.39 50.57 -0.73
N LEU A 1003 20.35 49.91 -1.25
CA LEU A 1003 19.11 50.44 -1.86
C LEU A 1003 18.07 49.29 -1.89
N HIS A 1004 16.74 49.40 -1.88
CA HIS A 1004 15.73 50.43 -1.57
C HIS A 1004 14.41 49.64 -1.46
N ASP A 1005 13.63 49.88 -0.41
CA ASP A 1005 12.17 49.63 -0.39
C ASP A 1005 11.48 50.92 -0.86
N GLU A 1006 10.43 50.78 -1.66
CA GLU A 1006 9.27 51.69 -1.79
C GLU A 1006 8.10 50.79 -2.22
N GLU A 1007 6.87 50.84 -1.73
CA GLU A 1007 6.20 51.65 -0.71
C GLU A 1007 4.87 50.93 -0.47
N PHE A 1008 4.48 50.74 0.80
CA PHE A 1008 3.08 50.58 1.16
C PHE A 1008 2.42 51.96 1.02
N LEU A 1009 1.29 52.05 0.32
CA LEU A 1009 0.08 52.82 0.67
C LEU A 1009 -0.82 53.03 -0.57
N ASN A 1010 -1.97 52.37 -0.58
CA ASN A 1010 -3.24 53.09 -0.47
C ASN A 1010 -4.40 52.14 -0.25
N ASP A 1011 -5.05 52.35 0.89
CA ASP A 1011 -6.44 52.04 1.15
C ASP A 1011 -7.38 52.61 0.08
N ALA A 1012 -8.51 51.92 -0.10
CA ALA A 1012 -9.87 52.45 -0.15
C ALA A 1012 -10.70 52.04 -1.39
N HIS A 1013 -11.78 51.30 -1.08
CA HIS A 1013 -13.09 51.26 -1.76
C HIS A 1013 -13.16 50.76 -3.22
N ILE A 1014 -13.67 49.54 -3.41
CA ILE A 1014 -15.08 49.20 -3.75
C ILE A 1014 -15.30 47.71 -3.50
#